data_AF-A0A2E4B6Y2-F1
#
_entry.id   AF-A0A2E4B6Y2-F1
#
_cell.length_a   1.000
_cell.length_b   1.000
_cell.length_c   1.000
_cell.angle_alpha   90.00
_cell.angle_beta   90.00
_cell.angle_gamma   90.00
#
_symmetry.space_group_name_H-M   'P 1'
#
loop_
_entity.id
_entity.type
_entity.pdbx_description
1 polymer ?
#
loop_
_entity_poly.entity_id
_entity_poly.type
_entity_poly.pdbx_seq_one_letter_code
_entity_poly.pdbx_strand_id
1 'polypeptide(L)'
;MVTMTTSVRPKVAAVLLIALLIGSLGIITMNSDDDEVNEPVDDVNEEVHDHSSHDHGAPIVVALLQENDDGNWSVLGGVAHAYPDLVRVSVTATSGTVSQTVAVLESTDIDDGGSWRVDLSSNLSDGTPWESLHIVATDVGANTTSEPLVLTRATSDGSDEDEAESTPRSEQCLDSHANLAMHTHPFMELTVNNTAVPIPSDLGIDTTACPGAMHLLHTHDTSGKLHVEGYEAFTPTAELFFAVWNISYPDSTTLDPLFLDAQNVTITVDGTAYVGPWSALDLLDGETTRIVHDATRPDTDGDGVPDDSDTCEGHDDSVDEDEDGIPDGCDDDIQSDTDGDGVPDDLDTCEGHDDSVDEDEDGIPDGCDDEIRQQYDASDLAEFWMDVFLCQHGTGTGIDDLNTTENDAHVCEVSVTVVGDNVSLSMNGLPNHDLESGPGCCAAAQDYTILVPRTPVNDTTGGHDATNCPEANGAFACAPERGEIAFALNGVPIYGPEDGPGGDAVASHHGVYEEDRQEIWLGLCHGHSGPGGAYHYHADGNCMHWHPEEGETWLDYEWPGNNTTNTSSEVIGIAFDGYPIYGAFGDVGNGTVAEMTSSYRLKPGETGYNGIEDYEYVEGLGDLDVCNGHFGPTPDFPNGIYHYHSTMVNGEGDMGFPYFLICYRGVVDEALLGGGGNGNGNGNGPCAGHGETWGPGIGPPPAGCGGQGQGGQSTEPVLVPTLAFDMSVVLMLGLLTVGAWRLRRR
;
A
#
# COMPACT_ATOMS: atom_id res chain seq x y z
N MET A 1 -27.62 -27.57 -62.18
CA MET A 1 -26.91 -26.94 -63.31
C MET A 1 -27.69 -25.69 -63.63
N VAL A 2 -27.18 -24.54 -63.18
CA VAL A 2 -27.80 -23.21 -62.99
C VAL A 2 -27.44 -22.71 -61.57
N THR A 3 -26.94 -21.47 -61.55
CA THR A 3 -26.63 -20.50 -60.47
C THR A 3 -26.99 -20.80 -59.01
N MET A 4 -26.02 -20.57 -58.12
CA MET A 4 -26.24 -19.89 -56.83
C MET A 4 -25.04 -18.99 -56.48
N THR A 5 -25.41 -17.85 -55.91
CA THR A 5 -24.65 -16.71 -55.39
C THR A 5 -23.95 -17.00 -54.07
N THR A 6 -22.73 -16.49 -53.84
CA THR A 6 -22.22 -16.13 -52.51
C THR A 6 -21.15 -15.03 -52.55
N SER A 7 -21.45 -13.95 -51.83
CA SER A 7 -20.61 -13.08 -50.99
C SER A 7 -19.29 -12.49 -51.51
N VAL A 8 -19.30 -11.16 -51.59
CA VAL A 8 -18.16 -10.24 -51.70
C VAL A 8 -17.53 -10.06 -50.31
N ARG A 9 -16.21 -10.27 -50.20
CA ARG A 9 -15.40 -9.83 -49.04
C ARG A 9 -14.78 -8.47 -49.36
N PRO A 10 -14.85 -7.45 -48.49
CA PRO A 10 -13.92 -6.34 -48.53
C PRO A 10 -12.77 -6.59 -47.54
N LYS A 11 -11.54 -6.45 -48.05
CA LYS A 11 -10.32 -6.23 -47.27
C LYS A 11 -10.07 -4.72 -47.30
N VAL A 12 -10.45 -3.99 -46.26
CA VAL A 12 -9.96 -2.64 -45.93
C VAL A 12 -10.15 -2.46 -44.41
N ALA A 13 -9.20 -1.79 -43.75
CA ALA A 13 -9.10 -1.48 -42.32
C ALA A 13 -8.44 -2.55 -41.43
N ALA A 14 -7.11 -2.67 -41.53
CA ALA A 14 -6.27 -3.38 -40.57
C ALA A 14 -4.82 -2.85 -40.57
N VAL A 15 -4.60 -1.53 -40.64
CA VAL A 15 -3.25 -0.93 -40.71
C VAL A 15 -3.05 0.23 -39.70
N LEU A 16 -3.91 0.39 -38.70
CA LEU A 16 -3.73 1.47 -37.70
C LEU A 16 -3.84 0.99 -36.25
N LEU A 17 -3.26 -0.17 -35.95
CA LEU A 17 -3.25 -0.70 -34.58
C LEU A 17 -1.98 -1.53 -34.28
N ILE A 18 -0.80 -0.96 -34.57
CA ILE A 18 0.48 -1.40 -34.02
C ILE A 18 1.33 -0.14 -33.81
N ALA A 19 1.07 0.58 -32.72
CA ALA A 19 1.96 1.66 -32.25
C ALA A 19 1.83 1.94 -30.73
N LEU A 20 1.26 1.03 -29.94
CA LEU A 20 1.11 1.22 -28.49
C LEU A 20 1.14 -0.09 -27.70
N LEU A 21 1.88 -1.09 -28.20
CA LEU A 21 2.13 -2.36 -27.50
C LEU A 21 3.51 -2.91 -27.90
N ILE A 22 4.59 -2.28 -27.41
CA ILE A 22 5.88 -2.95 -27.23
C ILE A 22 6.49 -2.45 -25.91
N GLY A 23 6.27 -3.22 -24.86
CA GLY A 23 6.93 -3.11 -23.57
C GLY A 23 6.85 -4.40 -22.77
N SER A 24 6.79 -5.56 -23.45
CA SER A 24 7.12 -6.92 -22.95
C SER A 24 6.60 -7.97 -23.93
N LEU A 25 7.49 -8.55 -24.75
CA LEU A 25 7.14 -9.59 -25.71
C LEU A 25 7.05 -10.97 -25.01
N GLY A 26 5.84 -11.46 -24.78
CA GLY A 26 5.52 -12.89 -24.65
C GLY A 26 4.83 -13.37 -25.92
N ILE A 27 5.47 -14.28 -26.65
CA ILE A 27 5.13 -14.70 -28.03
C ILE A 27 3.71 -15.34 -28.12
N ILE A 28 2.79 -14.74 -28.88
CA ILE A 28 1.55 -15.40 -29.34
C ILE A 28 1.77 -15.95 -30.77
N THR A 29 1.91 -17.26 -30.92
CA THR A 29 1.78 -17.93 -32.21
C THR A 29 0.34 -18.42 -32.40
N MET A 30 -0.37 -17.89 -33.41
CA MET A 30 -1.59 -18.50 -33.91
C MET A 30 -1.24 -19.64 -34.89
N ASN A 31 -1.60 -20.88 -34.57
CA ASN A 31 -1.87 -21.88 -35.58
C ASN A 31 -2.87 -22.94 -35.08
N SER A 32 -3.99 -23.03 -35.78
CA SER A 32 -4.97 -24.10 -35.71
C SER A 32 -4.45 -25.34 -36.46
N ASP A 33 -4.43 -26.51 -35.81
CA ASP A 33 -4.92 -27.77 -36.39
C ASP A 33 -4.83 -28.91 -35.35
N ASP A 34 -5.90 -29.70 -35.31
CA ASP A 34 -6.16 -30.86 -34.45
C ASP A 34 -5.09 -31.96 -34.53
N ASP A 35 -4.67 -32.51 -33.39
CA ASP A 35 -4.72 -33.97 -33.14
C ASP A 35 -4.36 -34.32 -31.67
N GLU A 36 -5.23 -35.14 -31.11
CA GLU A 36 -5.41 -35.62 -29.73
C GLU A 36 -4.30 -36.58 -29.24
N VAL A 37 -3.72 -36.37 -28.04
CA VAL A 37 -3.40 -37.43 -27.05
C VAL A 37 -3.42 -36.86 -25.61
N ASN A 38 -4.35 -37.38 -24.81
CA ASN A 38 -4.55 -37.19 -23.36
C ASN A 38 -3.34 -37.60 -22.48
N GLU A 39 -3.15 -36.90 -21.35
CA GLU A 39 -3.07 -37.42 -19.95
C GLU A 39 -3.38 -36.22 -18.99
N PRO A 40 -3.84 -36.44 -17.74
CA PRO A 40 -4.92 -35.64 -17.12
C PRO A 40 -4.49 -34.42 -16.29
N VAL A 41 -5.47 -33.52 -16.15
CA VAL A 41 -5.52 -32.30 -15.33
C VAL A 41 -5.71 -32.66 -13.85
N ASP A 42 -4.91 -32.05 -12.97
CA ASP A 42 -5.29 -31.81 -11.57
C ASP A 42 -5.68 -30.34 -11.44
N ASP A 43 -6.88 -30.10 -10.90
CA ASP A 43 -7.49 -28.80 -10.60
C ASP A 43 -6.54 -27.92 -9.79
N VAL A 44 -6.21 -26.75 -10.32
CA VAL A 44 -5.75 -25.61 -9.51
C VAL A 44 -7.00 -24.82 -9.20
N ASN A 45 -7.44 -24.87 -7.95
CA ASN A 45 -8.55 -24.08 -7.46
C ASN A 45 -8.04 -22.64 -7.29
N GLU A 46 -8.74 -21.69 -7.91
CA GLU A 46 -8.50 -20.25 -7.88
C GLU A 46 -8.23 -19.74 -6.45
N GLU A 47 -7.04 -19.21 -6.23
CA GLU A 47 -6.66 -18.49 -5.02
C GLU A 47 -7.07 -17.02 -5.22
N VAL A 48 -7.88 -16.49 -4.30
CA VAL A 48 -8.28 -15.08 -4.29
C VAL A 48 -7.06 -14.28 -3.84
N HIS A 49 -6.44 -13.55 -4.77
CA HIS A 49 -5.35 -12.64 -4.44
C HIS A 49 -5.86 -11.41 -3.68
N ASP A 50 -5.30 -11.16 -2.51
CA ASP A 50 -5.52 -9.96 -1.70
C ASP A 50 -4.56 -8.85 -2.18
N HIS A 51 -5.14 -7.72 -2.61
CA HIS A 51 -4.42 -6.59 -3.20
C HIS A 51 -4.50 -5.32 -2.34
N SER A 52 -4.55 -5.45 -1.01
CA SER A 52 -4.62 -4.32 -0.08
C SER A 52 -3.28 -3.62 0.23
N SER A 53 -2.16 -4.07 -0.37
CA SER A 53 -0.80 -3.65 0.06
C SER A 53 0.07 -2.94 -0.97
N HIS A 54 -0.45 -2.46 -2.11
CA HIS A 54 0.30 -1.53 -2.97
C HIS A 54 -0.61 -0.65 -3.85
N ASP A 55 -0.13 0.55 -4.17
CA ASP A 55 -0.83 1.49 -5.05
C ASP A 55 -0.57 1.11 -6.52
N HIS A 56 -1.62 0.73 -7.24
CA HIS A 56 -1.56 0.53 -8.69
C HIS A 56 -1.96 1.81 -9.42
N GLY A 57 -1.18 2.19 -10.44
CA GLY A 57 -1.52 3.30 -11.33
C GLY A 57 -2.90 3.12 -11.96
N ALA A 58 -3.61 4.22 -12.19
CA ALA A 58 -4.98 4.20 -12.72
C ALA A 58 -5.07 3.37 -14.02
N PRO A 59 -6.12 2.52 -14.19
CA PRO A 59 -6.27 1.69 -15.39
C PRO A 59 -6.30 2.55 -16.67
N ILE A 60 -5.69 2.08 -17.76
CA ILE A 60 -5.76 2.76 -19.06
C ILE A 60 -6.85 2.09 -19.91
N VAL A 61 -7.80 2.87 -20.43
CA VAL A 61 -8.90 2.37 -21.26
C VAL A 61 -8.78 2.80 -22.72
N VAL A 62 -8.96 1.86 -23.63
CA VAL A 62 -9.06 2.09 -25.09
C VAL A 62 -10.34 1.50 -25.63
N ALA A 63 -10.98 2.16 -26.60
CA ALA A 63 -12.21 1.64 -27.20
C ALA A 63 -12.44 2.15 -28.62
N LEU A 64 -13.09 1.30 -29.42
CA LEU A 64 -13.52 1.59 -30.79
C LEU A 64 -15.04 1.43 -30.89
N LEU A 65 -15.65 2.37 -31.61
CA LEU A 65 -17.08 2.39 -31.88
C LEU A 65 -17.37 1.86 -33.29
N GLN A 66 -18.28 0.89 -33.39
CA GLN A 66 -18.69 0.28 -34.66
C GLN A 66 -20.21 0.31 -34.82
N GLU A 67 -20.71 0.77 -35.98
CA GLU A 67 -22.12 0.62 -36.34
C GLU A 67 -22.36 -0.78 -36.95
N ASN A 68 -23.40 -1.47 -36.47
CA ASN A 68 -23.80 -2.79 -36.94
C ASN A 68 -24.85 -2.68 -38.07
N ASP A 69 -24.95 -3.71 -38.91
CA ASP A 69 -25.90 -3.76 -40.05
C ASP A 69 -27.39 -3.66 -39.64
N ASP A 70 -27.72 -3.88 -38.35
CA ASP A 70 -29.07 -3.76 -37.79
C ASP A 70 -29.40 -2.36 -37.24
N GLY A 71 -28.45 -1.42 -37.33
CA GLY A 71 -28.58 -0.03 -36.83
C GLY A 71 -28.33 0.13 -35.33
N ASN A 72 -27.87 -0.93 -34.65
CA ASN A 72 -27.31 -0.86 -33.30
C ASN A 72 -25.80 -0.63 -33.36
N TRP A 73 -25.17 -0.39 -32.21
CA TRP A 73 -23.75 -0.08 -32.12
C TRP A 73 -23.03 -1.12 -31.27
N SER A 74 -21.78 -1.41 -31.60
CA SER A 74 -20.88 -2.21 -30.77
C SER A 74 -19.72 -1.33 -30.31
N VAL A 75 -19.39 -1.40 -29.03
CA VAL A 75 -18.14 -0.87 -28.48
C VAL A 75 -17.22 -2.05 -28.24
N LEU A 76 -16.04 -2.02 -28.86
CA LEU A 76 -14.97 -2.98 -28.65
C LEU A 76 -13.88 -2.26 -27.87
N GLY A 77 -13.56 -2.72 -26.67
CA GLY A 77 -12.62 -2.04 -25.79
C GLY A 77 -11.60 -2.96 -25.15
N GLY A 78 -10.58 -2.33 -24.59
CA GLY A 78 -9.50 -2.97 -23.85
C GLY A 78 -9.13 -2.12 -22.63
N VAL A 79 -8.68 -2.79 -21.57
CA VAL A 79 -8.09 -2.17 -20.39
C VAL A 79 -6.67 -2.70 -20.22
N ALA A 80 -5.71 -1.80 -20.03
CA ALA A 80 -4.37 -2.15 -19.59
C ALA A 80 -4.26 -1.87 -18.09
N HIS A 81 -4.05 -2.92 -17.31
CA HIS A 81 -3.85 -2.92 -15.86
C HIS A 81 -3.07 -4.20 -15.47
N ALA A 82 -2.37 -4.20 -14.34
CA ALA A 82 -1.65 -5.39 -13.86
C ALA A 82 -2.59 -6.58 -13.62
N TYR A 83 -3.84 -6.28 -13.25
CA TYR A 83 -4.93 -7.23 -13.04
C TYR A 83 -6.20 -6.71 -13.75
N PRO A 84 -6.37 -6.95 -15.07
CA PRO A 84 -7.51 -6.44 -15.84
C PRO A 84 -8.87 -7.00 -15.40
N ASP A 85 -8.85 -8.17 -14.77
CA ASP A 85 -9.99 -8.87 -14.18
C ASP A 85 -10.47 -8.22 -12.88
N LEU A 86 -9.68 -7.37 -12.22
CA LEU A 86 -10.10 -6.59 -11.04
C LEU A 86 -10.60 -5.18 -11.39
N VAL A 87 -10.80 -4.90 -12.68
CA VAL A 87 -11.26 -3.60 -13.17
C VAL A 87 -12.75 -3.61 -13.49
N ARG A 88 -13.46 -2.55 -13.06
CA ARG A 88 -14.83 -2.23 -13.49
C ARG A 88 -14.81 -1.19 -14.60
N VAL A 89 -15.48 -1.46 -15.71
CA VAL A 89 -15.63 -0.48 -16.81
C VAL A 89 -17.05 0.05 -16.86
N SER A 90 -17.22 1.37 -16.76
CA SER A 90 -18.50 2.07 -16.85
C SER A 90 -18.62 2.81 -18.18
N VAL A 91 -19.66 2.52 -18.96
CA VAL A 91 -19.98 3.19 -20.23
C VAL A 91 -21.22 4.06 -20.05
N THR A 92 -21.05 5.37 -20.22
CA THR A 92 -22.10 6.37 -20.05
C THR A 92 -22.38 7.09 -21.36
N ALA A 93 -23.60 6.94 -21.89
CA ALA A 93 -24.03 7.61 -23.10
C ALA A 93 -24.63 8.99 -22.78
N THR A 94 -24.28 10.01 -23.56
CA THR A 94 -24.78 11.38 -23.40
C THR A 94 -25.45 11.91 -24.67
N SER A 95 -26.41 12.80 -24.50
CA SER A 95 -27.12 13.53 -25.57
C SER A 95 -27.53 14.89 -25.02
N GLY A 96 -26.85 15.96 -25.42
CA GLY A 96 -26.99 17.30 -24.82
C GLY A 96 -26.79 17.30 -23.30
N THR A 97 -27.87 17.54 -22.53
CA THR A 97 -27.83 17.53 -21.05
C THR A 97 -28.26 16.20 -20.42
N VAL A 98 -28.64 15.21 -21.23
CA VAL A 98 -29.09 13.89 -20.76
C VAL A 98 -27.89 12.95 -20.75
N SER A 99 -27.66 12.27 -19.63
CA SER A 99 -26.61 11.27 -19.46
C SER A 99 -27.22 10.01 -18.85
N GLN A 100 -26.84 8.85 -19.37
CA GLN A 100 -27.32 7.55 -18.93
C GLN A 100 -26.20 6.52 -18.98
N THR A 101 -25.94 5.83 -17.86
CA THR A 101 -25.09 4.63 -17.87
C THR A 101 -25.78 3.52 -18.68
N VAL A 102 -25.12 3.09 -19.75
CA VAL A 102 -25.65 2.11 -20.71
C VAL A 102 -25.01 0.73 -20.55
N ALA A 103 -23.83 0.64 -19.93
CA ALA A 103 -23.23 -0.61 -19.48
C ALA A 103 -22.31 -0.40 -18.28
N VAL A 104 -22.24 -1.41 -17.41
CA VAL A 104 -21.22 -1.56 -16.37
C VAL A 104 -20.73 -3.00 -16.52
N LEU A 105 -19.43 -3.15 -16.77
CA LEU A 105 -18.75 -4.42 -16.92
C LEU A 105 -17.99 -4.68 -15.63
N GLU A 106 -18.24 -5.83 -15.02
CA GLU A 106 -17.50 -6.31 -13.86
C GLU A 106 -16.44 -7.32 -14.32
N SER A 107 -15.65 -7.84 -13.37
CA SER A 107 -14.56 -8.80 -13.61
C SER A 107 -14.90 -9.92 -14.60
N THR A 108 -16.12 -10.47 -14.53
CA THR A 108 -16.56 -11.58 -15.38
C THR A 108 -16.85 -11.21 -16.84
N ASP A 109 -16.96 -9.92 -17.15
CA ASP A 109 -17.29 -9.41 -18.48
C ASP A 109 -16.04 -8.92 -19.26
N ILE A 110 -14.87 -8.95 -18.60
CA ILE A 110 -13.56 -8.61 -19.15
C ILE A 110 -12.75 -9.91 -19.23
N ASP A 111 -12.15 -10.20 -20.38
CA ASP A 111 -11.29 -11.38 -20.51
C ASP A 111 -9.95 -11.17 -19.79
N ASP A 112 -9.22 -12.26 -19.52
CA ASP A 112 -7.90 -12.23 -18.87
C ASP A 112 -6.85 -11.37 -19.60
N GLY A 113 -7.13 -10.98 -20.86
CA GLY A 113 -6.32 -10.06 -21.66
C GLY A 113 -6.80 -8.61 -21.63
N GLY A 114 -7.77 -8.28 -20.77
CA GLY A 114 -8.35 -6.94 -20.59
C GLY A 114 -9.36 -6.53 -21.66
N SER A 115 -9.74 -7.42 -22.58
CA SER A 115 -10.64 -7.10 -23.70
C SER A 115 -12.11 -7.30 -23.32
N TRP A 116 -12.97 -6.42 -23.84
CA TRP A 116 -14.39 -6.42 -23.54
C TRP A 116 -15.23 -5.90 -24.71
N ARG A 117 -16.53 -6.23 -24.69
CA ARG A 117 -17.48 -5.83 -25.73
C ARG A 117 -18.84 -5.47 -25.13
N VAL A 118 -19.39 -4.35 -25.60
CA VAL A 118 -20.76 -3.94 -25.27
C VAL A 118 -21.54 -3.67 -26.56
N ASP A 119 -22.72 -4.27 -26.69
CA ASP A 119 -23.67 -3.91 -27.74
C ASP A 119 -24.68 -2.87 -27.19
N LEU A 120 -24.81 -1.74 -27.87
CA LEU A 120 -25.60 -0.58 -27.48
C LEU A 120 -26.78 -0.36 -28.45
N SER A 121 -27.93 0.04 -27.89
CA SER A 121 -29.03 0.55 -28.71
C SER A 121 -28.67 1.89 -29.34
N SER A 122 -29.26 2.19 -30.50
CA SER A 122 -29.10 3.49 -31.17
C SER A 122 -29.65 4.67 -30.38
N ASN A 123 -30.52 4.43 -29.40
CA ASN A 123 -31.16 5.47 -28.58
C ASN A 123 -31.02 5.17 -27.09
N LEU A 124 -31.03 6.23 -26.28
CA LEU A 124 -31.22 6.22 -24.83
C LEU A 124 -32.62 5.72 -24.47
N SER A 125 -32.83 5.43 -23.18
CA SER A 125 -34.10 4.88 -22.66
C SER A 125 -35.33 5.78 -22.87
N ASP A 126 -35.13 7.09 -23.07
CA ASP A 126 -36.19 8.05 -23.39
C ASP A 126 -36.50 8.16 -24.91
N GLY A 127 -35.75 7.41 -25.73
CA GLY A 127 -35.89 7.36 -27.18
C GLY A 127 -35.04 8.38 -27.95
N THR A 128 -34.22 9.20 -27.27
CA THR A 128 -33.28 10.12 -27.92
C THR A 128 -32.01 9.39 -28.41
N PRO A 129 -31.47 9.71 -29.60
CA PRO A 129 -30.17 9.18 -30.02
C PRO A 129 -29.08 9.76 -29.12
N TRP A 130 -28.17 8.90 -28.64
CA TRP A 130 -26.98 9.36 -27.95
C TRP A 130 -25.98 9.98 -28.94
N GLU A 131 -25.24 10.99 -28.48
CA GLU A 131 -24.28 11.81 -29.22
C GLU A 131 -22.83 11.44 -28.87
N SER A 132 -22.55 11.09 -27.62
CA SER A 132 -21.23 10.59 -27.19
C SER A 132 -21.33 9.48 -26.14
N LEU A 133 -20.24 8.72 -25.98
CA LEU A 133 -20.02 7.74 -24.93
C LEU A 133 -18.81 8.18 -24.10
N HIS A 134 -18.95 8.17 -22.78
CA HIS A 134 -17.89 8.42 -21.82
C HIS A 134 -17.58 7.09 -21.13
N ILE A 135 -16.34 6.64 -21.23
CA ILE A 135 -15.89 5.33 -20.74
C ILE A 135 -14.85 5.58 -19.63
N VAL A 136 -15.07 4.98 -18.47
CA VAL A 136 -14.17 5.07 -17.31
C VAL A 136 -13.89 3.67 -16.80
N ALA A 137 -12.62 3.37 -16.54
CA ALA A 137 -12.17 2.15 -15.88
C ALA A 137 -11.81 2.45 -14.43
N THR A 138 -12.18 1.56 -13.51
CA THR A 138 -11.97 1.72 -12.06
C THR A 138 -11.42 0.44 -11.46
N ASP A 139 -10.29 0.51 -10.76
CA ASP A 139 -9.81 -0.59 -9.94
C ASP A 139 -10.77 -0.80 -8.76
N VAL A 140 -11.29 -2.02 -8.60
CA VAL A 140 -12.30 -2.33 -7.56
C VAL A 140 -11.67 -2.52 -6.17
N GLY A 141 -10.37 -2.82 -6.08
CA GLY A 141 -9.60 -2.95 -4.84
C GLY A 141 -8.97 -1.64 -4.37
N ALA A 142 -8.32 -0.90 -5.28
CA ALA A 142 -7.60 0.34 -4.96
C ALA A 142 -8.45 1.62 -5.15
N ASN A 143 -9.61 1.53 -5.81
CA ASN A 143 -10.52 2.65 -6.09
C ASN A 143 -9.86 3.81 -6.89
N THR A 144 -8.84 3.50 -7.69
CA THR A 144 -8.23 4.43 -8.66
C THR A 144 -9.01 4.40 -9.99
N THR A 145 -9.12 5.55 -10.69
CA THR A 145 -9.96 5.69 -11.89
C THR A 145 -9.22 6.30 -13.07
N SER A 146 -9.47 5.77 -14.26
CA SER A 146 -8.95 6.32 -15.52
C SER A 146 -9.51 7.72 -15.82
N GLU A 147 -8.76 8.51 -16.60
CA GLU A 147 -9.36 9.65 -17.30
C GLU A 147 -10.49 9.19 -18.24
N PRO A 148 -11.57 9.99 -18.45
CA PRO A 148 -12.70 9.55 -19.25
C PRO A 148 -12.38 9.53 -20.75
N LEU A 149 -12.45 8.36 -21.38
CA LEU A 149 -12.38 8.25 -22.84
C LEU A 149 -13.73 8.63 -23.46
N VAL A 150 -13.73 9.61 -24.36
CA VAL A 150 -14.95 10.11 -25.03
C VAL A 150 -15.00 9.68 -26.50
N LEU A 151 -16.04 8.93 -26.88
CA LEU A 151 -16.32 8.53 -28.27
C LEU A 151 -17.59 9.23 -28.78
N THR A 152 -17.49 10.02 -29.84
CA THR A 152 -18.64 10.72 -30.43
C THR A 152 -19.24 9.98 -31.62
N ARG A 153 -20.57 9.97 -31.71
CA ARG A 153 -21.34 9.39 -32.81
C ARG A 153 -21.31 10.29 -34.04
N ALA A 154 -20.85 9.76 -35.17
CA ALA A 154 -21.00 10.45 -36.45
C ALA A 154 -22.46 10.35 -36.94
N THR A 155 -23.22 11.45 -36.92
CA THR A 155 -24.58 11.49 -37.49
C THR A 155 -24.54 11.92 -38.95
N SER A 156 -24.96 11.04 -39.85
CA SER A 156 -25.18 11.36 -41.27
C SER A 156 -26.64 11.76 -41.53
N ASP A 157 -27.07 12.94 -41.04
CA ASP A 157 -28.21 13.62 -41.67
C ASP A 157 -28.15 15.13 -41.44
N GLY A 158 -28.23 15.88 -42.53
CA GLY A 158 -27.92 17.31 -42.57
C GLY A 158 -29.09 18.20 -42.19
N SER A 159 -28.81 19.19 -41.35
CA SER A 159 -29.35 20.55 -41.48
C SER A 159 -28.63 21.53 -40.55
N ASP A 160 -27.36 21.78 -40.82
CA ASP A 160 -26.69 22.99 -40.32
C ASP A 160 -26.26 23.80 -41.55
N GLU A 161 -27.06 24.82 -41.88
CA GLU A 161 -26.55 25.92 -42.70
C GLU A 161 -25.75 26.84 -41.77
N ASP A 162 -24.45 26.95 -42.08
CA ASP A 162 -23.46 27.93 -41.61
C ASP A 162 -22.58 27.57 -40.40
N GLU A 163 -21.83 26.47 -40.47
CA GLU A 163 -20.36 26.55 -40.45
C GLU A 163 -19.82 25.53 -41.46
N ALA A 164 -19.23 26.01 -42.55
CA ALA A 164 -18.58 25.15 -43.52
C ALA A 164 -17.42 24.43 -42.82
N GLU A 165 -17.50 23.10 -42.70
CA GLU A 165 -16.33 22.27 -42.41
C GLU A 165 -15.29 22.61 -43.48
N SER A 166 -14.28 23.39 -43.09
CA SER A 166 -13.31 23.93 -44.04
C SER A 166 -12.54 22.77 -44.63
N THR A 167 -12.52 22.65 -45.96
CA THR A 167 -11.69 21.67 -46.68
C THR A 167 -10.28 21.63 -46.06
N PRO A 168 -9.75 20.46 -45.67
CA PRO A 168 -8.41 20.35 -45.11
C PRO A 168 -7.39 21.09 -45.98
N ARG A 169 -6.43 21.79 -45.38
CA ARG A 169 -5.46 22.62 -46.12
C ARG A 169 -4.65 21.81 -47.14
N SER A 170 -4.45 20.52 -46.89
CA SER A 170 -3.82 19.56 -47.80
C SER A 170 -4.65 19.23 -49.05
N GLU A 171 -5.94 19.60 -49.09
CA GLU A 171 -6.86 19.40 -50.23
C GLU A 171 -7.34 20.72 -50.86
N GLN A 172 -6.90 21.86 -50.33
CA GLN A 172 -7.24 23.16 -50.88
C GLN A 172 -6.42 23.46 -52.13
N CYS A 173 -7.12 23.79 -53.22
CA CYS A 173 -6.52 24.03 -54.53
C CYS A 173 -6.35 25.52 -54.85
N LEU A 174 -5.26 25.84 -55.54
CA LEU A 174 -4.95 27.11 -56.15
C LEU A 174 -4.99 26.99 -57.67
N ASP A 175 -5.77 27.86 -58.31
CA ASP A 175 -5.87 27.90 -59.78
C ASP A 175 -4.72 28.73 -60.41
N SER A 176 -4.01 29.53 -59.60
CA SER A 176 -2.86 30.35 -60.05
C SER A 176 -2.08 30.94 -58.87
N HIS A 177 -0.85 31.40 -59.14
CA HIS A 177 -0.01 32.18 -58.20
C HIS A 177 -0.47 33.65 -57.97
N ALA A 178 -1.73 33.99 -58.29
CA ALA A 178 -2.21 35.38 -58.28
C ALA A 178 -3.26 35.61 -57.18
N ASN A 179 -3.24 36.83 -56.60
CA ASN A 179 -4.14 37.26 -55.51
C ASN A 179 -4.02 36.44 -54.21
N LEU A 180 -2.81 35.98 -53.91
CA LEU A 180 -2.50 35.23 -52.68
C LEU A 180 -2.23 36.18 -51.52
N ALA A 181 -2.66 35.81 -50.31
CA ALA A 181 -2.33 36.50 -49.07
C ALA A 181 -0.99 36.04 -48.49
N MET A 182 -0.52 34.85 -48.89
CA MET A 182 0.72 34.24 -48.43
C MET A 182 1.46 33.57 -49.59
N HIS A 183 2.80 33.68 -49.56
CA HIS A 183 3.72 32.95 -50.42
C HIS A 183 5.06 32.85 -49.67
N THR A 184 5.41 31.65 -49.19
CA THR A 184 6.69 31.38 -48.51
C THR A 184 7.45 30.23 -49.18
N HIS A 185 8.74 30.15 -48.89
CA HIS A 185 9.72 29.28 -49.52
C HIS A 185 10.60 28.51 -48.51
N PRO A 186 10.02 27.62 -47.67
CA PRO A 186 10.82 26.72 -46.86
C PRO A 186 11.56 25.69 -47.73
N PHE A 187 12.66 25.16 -47.21
CA PHE A 187 13.43 24.08 -47.82
C PHE A 187 13.32 22.80 -47.01
N MET A 188 13.17 21.67 -47.71
CA MET A 188 13.04 20.35 -47.10
C MET A 188 14.12 19.41 -47.67
N GLU A 189 14.85 18.75 -46.78
CA GLU A 189 15.82 17.70 -47.08
C GLU A 189 15.44 16.41 -46.34
N LEU A 190 15.37 15.30 -47.07
CA LEU A 190 15.00 14.00 -46.51
C LEU A 190 16.14 12.99 -46.74
N THR A 191 16.52 12.27 -45.70
CA THR A 191 17.46 11.14 -45.78
C THR A 191 16.85 9.95 -45.07
N VAL A 192 16.84 8.78 -45.71
CA VAL A 192 16.35 7.53 -45.13
C VAL A 192 17.42 6.46 -45.30
N ASN A 193 17.83 5.82 -44.20
CA ASN A 193 18.89 4.81 -44.19
C ASN A 193 20.14 5.26 -44.96
N ASN A 194 20.64 6.46 -44.63
CA ASN A 194 21.80 7.10 -45.28
C ASN A 194 21.65 7.34 -46.81
N THR A 195 20.42 7.29 -47.33
CA THR A 195 20.11 7.57 -48.74
C THR A 195 19.25 8.83 -48.84
N ALA A 196 19.74 9.85 -49.56
CA ALA A 196 18.98 11.07 -49.79
C ALA A 196 17.73 10.78 -50.65
N VAL A 197 16.56 11.20 -50.16
CA VAL A 197 15.28 11.09 -50.85
C VAL A 197 15.02 12.41 -51.58
N PRO A 198 15.05 12.45 -52.92
CA PRO A 198 14.84 13.69 -53.67
C PRO A 198 13.37 14.10 -53.63
N ILE A 199 13.12 15.39 -53.36
CA ILE A 199 11.77 15.97 -53.48
C ILE A 199 11.44 16.13 -54.97
N PRO A 200 10.32 15.60 -55.47
CA PRO A 200 9.94 15.71 -56.89
C PRO A 200 9.64 17.14 -57.32
N SER A 201 9.70 17.42 -58.63
CA SER A 201 9.48 18.75 -59.21
C SER A 201 8.02 19.17 -59.36
N ASP A 202 7.07 18.26 -59.14
CA ASP A 202 5.63 18.49 -59.35
C ASP A 202 4.82 17.95 -58.14
N LEU A 203 5.43 17.94 -56.95
CA LEU A 203 4.74 17.58 -55.72
C LEU A 203 3.56 18.54 -55.53
N GLY A 204 2.36 18.01 -55.29
CA GLY A 204 1.17 18.81 -55.07
C GLY A 204 0.55 19.42 -56.33
N ILE A 205 1.01 19.08 -57.54
CA ILE A 205 0.47 19.61 -58.80
C ILE A 205 -0.30 18.52 -59.57
N ASP A 206 -1.47 18.87 -60.12
CA ASP A 206 -2.32 18.00 -60.97
C ASP A 206 -2.64 16.64 -60.30
N THR A 207 -2.98 16.69 -59.01
CA THR A 207 -3.35 15.52 -58.22
C THR A 207 -4.83 15.17 -58.40
N THR A 208 -5.24 14.00 -57.91
CA THR A 208 -6.67 13.60 -57.88
C THR A 208 -7.54 14.57 -57.10
N ALA A 209 -7.00 15.17 -56.03
CA ALA A 209 -7.68 16.18 -55.21
C ALA A 209 -7.71 17.56 -55.89
N CYS A 210 -6.67 17.92 -56.65
CA CYS A 210 -6.58 19.18 -57.40
C CYS A 210 -6.32 18.99 -58.90
N PRO A 211 -7.31 18.52 -59.70
CA PRO A 211 -7.12 18.26 -61.13
C PRO A 211 -6.87 19.56 -61.91
N GLY A 212 -5.74 19.64 -62.60
CA GLY A 212 -5.33 20.84 -63.36
C GLY A 212 -5.01 22.07 -62.50
N ALA A 213 -4.87 21.90 -61.19
CA ALA A 213 -4.56 22.93 -60.21
C ALA A 213 -3.38 22.48 -59.33
N MET A 214 -2.99 23.30 -58.34
CA MET A 214 -1.94 22.98 -57.37
C MET A 214 -2.46 23.09 -55.94
N HIS A 215 -1.92 22.29 -55.03
CA HIS A 215 -2.20 22.41 -53.61
C HIS A 215 -1.57 23.66 -53.00
N LEU A 216 -2.03 24.07 -51.82
CA LEU A 216 -1.44 25.19 -51.07
C LEU A 216 0.08 25.01 -50.88
N LEU A 217 0.54 23.78 -50.67
CA LEU A 217 1.96 23.43 -50.68
C LEU A 217 2.28 22.65 -51.96
N HIS A 218 3.27 23.08 -52.73
CA HIS A 218 3.72 22.39 -53.93
C HIS A 218 5.18 22.70 -54.29
N THR A 219 5.75 21.99 -55.27
CA THR A 219 7.11 22.23 -55.79
C THR A 219 7.10 22.48 -57.30
N HIS A 220 8.15 23.10 -57.81
CA HIS A 220 8.37 23.32 -59.26
C HIS A 220 9.68 22.68 -59.78
N ASP A 221 10.56 22.25 -58.87
CA ASP A 221 11.84 21.64 -59.19
C ASP A 221 12.28 20.67 -58.08
N THR A 222 13.41 19.98 -58.29
CA THR A 222 13.92 18.97 -57.36
C THR A 222 14.93 19.53 -56.35
N SER A 223 14.94 20.85 -56.10
CA SER A 223 15.90 21.48 -55.18
C SER A 223 15.55 21.28 -53.71
N GLY A 224 14.33 20.80 -53.41
CA GLY A 224 13.78 20.75 -52.06
C GLY A 224 13.10 22.04 -51.62
N LYS A 225 13.08 23.07 -52.47
CA LYS A 225 12.36 24.32 -52.23
C LYS A 225 10.85 24.11 -52.37
N LEU A 226 10.13 24.26 -51.26
CA LEU A 226 8.68 24.23 -51.22
C LEU A 226 8.11 25.62 -51.57
N HIS A 227 6.94 25.65 -52.18
CA HIS A 227 6.14 26.86 -52.35
C HIS A 227 4.87 26.67 -51.52
N VAL A 228 4.71 27.50 -50.49
CA VAL A 228 3.50 27.50 -49.65
C VAL A 228 2.73 28.78 -49.93
N GLU A 229 1.55 28.63 -50.49
CA GLU A 229 0.72 29.68 -51.01
C GLU A 229 -0.71 29.54 -50.51
N GLY A 230 -1.38 30.65 -50.21
CA GLY A 230 -2.74 30.63 -49.69
C GLY A 230 -3.50 31.92 -49.94
N TYR A 231 -4.82 31.83 -50.07
CA TYR A 231 -5.71 33.01 -50.12
C TYR A 231 -5.85 33.69 -48.75
N GLU A 232 -5.41 33.01 -47.68
CA GLU A 232 -5.30 33.51 -46.32
C GLU A 232 -3.91 33.18 -45.76
N ALA A 233 -3.45 33.94 -44.77
CA ALA A 233 -2.18 33.65 -44.09
C ALA A 233 -2.37 32.54 -43.05
N PHE A 234 -1.44 31.59 -43.02
CA PHE A 234 -1.39 30.52 -42.04
C PHE A 234 0.07 30.13 -41.76
N THR A 235 0.30 29.27 -40.77
CA THR A 235 1.64 28.70 -40.54
C THR A 235 1.65 27.28 -41.10
N PRO A 236 2.42 26.97 -42.16
CA PRO A 236 2.55 25.61 -42.63
C PRO A 236 3.39 24.79 -41.65
N THR A 237 3.00 23.54 -41.44
CA THR A 237 3.77 22.57 -40.65
C THR A 237 4.31 21.47 -41.56
N ALA A 238 5.25 20.66 -41.06
CA ALA A 238 5.71 19.47 -41.79
C ALA A 238 4.58 18.46 -42.04
N GLU A 239 3.53 18.46 -41.21
CA GLU A 239 2.29 17.71 -41.45
C GLU A 239 1.66 18.01 -42.81
N LEU A 240 1.55 19.29 -43.17
CA LEU A 240 1.01 19.69 -44.47
C LEU A 240 1.84 19.14 -45.63
N PHE A 241 3.17 19.11 -45.48
CA PHE A 241 4.07 18.55 -46.49
C PHE A 241 3.82 17.06 -46.70
N PHE A 242 3.79 16.26 -45.62
CA PHE A 242 3.58 14.82 -45.73
C PHE A 242 2.17 14.45 -46.22
N ALA A 243 1.15 15.23 -45.83
CA ALA A 243 -0.20 15.06 -46.34
C ALA A 243 -0.27 15.27 -47.85
N VAL A 244 0.33 16.36 -48.37
CA VAL A 244 0.40 16.62 -49.82
C VAL A 244 1.26 15.58 -50.54
N TRP A 245 2.33 15.08 -49.91
CA TRP A 245 3.12 13.97 -50.43
C TRP A 245 2.29 12.70 -50.61
N ASN A 246 1.49 12.33 -49.61
CA ASN A 246 0.63 11.16 -49.70
C ASN A 246 -0.45 11.31 -50.78
N ILE A 247 -1.02 12.51 -50.95
CA ILE A 247 -1.97 12.79 -52.04
C ILE A 247 -1.29 12.68 -53.42
N SER A 248 -0.06 13.15 -53.52
CA SER A 248 0.71 13.13 -54.79
C SER A 248 1.22 11.73 -55.13
N TYR A 249 1.54 10.91 -54.13
CA TYR A 249 2.16 9.60 -54.25
C TYR A 249 1.55 8.57 -53.29
N PRO A 250 0.26 8.22 -53.43
CA PRO A 250 -0.47 7.40 -52.44
C PRO A 250 0.02 5.96 -52.33
N ASP A 251 0.77 5.47 -53.33
CA ASP A 251 1.35 4.13 -53.34
C ASP A 251 2.85 4.12 -52.94
N SER A 252 3.43 5.25 -52.53
CA SER A 252 4.85 5.36 -52.19
C SER A 252 5.12 4.97 -50.74
N THR A 253 5.95 3.94 -50.54
CA THR A 253 6.43 3.51 -49.22
C THR A 253 7.79 4.11 -48.85
N THR A 254 8.25 5.13 -49.60
CA THR A 254 9.63 5.63 -49.51
C THR A 254 9.91 6.30 -48.17
N LEU A 255 8.88 6.89 -47.56
CA LEU A 255 8.97 7.64 -46.31
C LEU A 255 8.49 6.82 -45.11
N ASP A 256 8.03 5.58 -45.30
CA ASP A 256 7.54 4.70 -44.23
C ASP A 256 8.52 4.61 -43.04
N PRO A 257 9.86 4.49 -43.24
CA PRO A 257 10.78 4.43 -42.11
C PRO A 257 10.75 5.67 -41.21
N LEU A 258 10.39 6.86 -41.74
CA LEU A 258 10.24 8.07 -40.93
C LEU A 258 9.10 7.96 -39.91
N PHE A 259 8.15 7.05 -40.13
CA PHE A 259 6.94 6.92 -39.32
C PHE A 259 6.87 5.58 -38.56
N LEU A 260 7.43 4.52 -39.13
CA LEU A 260 7.43 3.17 -38.53
C LEU A 260 8.58 2.97 -37.54
N ASP A 261 9.59 3.84 -37.59
CA ASP A 261 10.81 3.76 -36.79
C ASP A 261 11.22 5.20 -36.40
N ALA A 262 10.28 5.90 -35.76
CA ALA A 262 10.40 7.32 -35.44
C ALA A 262 11.52 7.62 -34.43
N GLN A 263 11.87 6.66 -33.58
CA GLN A 263 13.01 6.74 -32.64
C GLN A 263 14.34 6.96 -33.37
N ASN A 264 14.52 6.36 -34.55
CA ASN A 264 15.73 6.53 -35.36
C ASN A 264 15.70 7.77 -36.27
N VAL A 265 14.82 8.75 -36.00
CA VAL A 265 14.64 9.97 -36.81
C VAL A 265 15.16 11.20 -36.09
N THR A 266 16.13 11.87 -36.69
CA THR A 266 16.63 13.17 -36.24
C THR A 266 16.14 14.30 -37.13
N ILE A 267 15.77 15.43 -36.51
CA ILE A 267 15.27 16.62 -37.21
C ILE A 267 16.19 17.80 -36.88
N THR A 268 16.58 18.55 -37.91
CA THR A 268 17.32 19.80 -37.75
C THR A 268 16.68 20.93 -38.56
N VAL A 269 16.63 22.13 -38.00
CA VAL A 269 16.19 23.36 -38.66
C VAL A 269 17.38 24.32 -38.71
N ASP A 270 17.82 24.67 -39.93
CA ASP A 270 19.04 25.46 -40.18
C ASP A 270 20.29 24.92 -39.46
N GLY A 271 20.32 23.60 -39.22
CA GLY A 271 21.41 22.89 -38.54
C GLY A 271 21.30 22.85 -37.02
N THR A 272 20.28 23.46 -36.43
CA THR A 272 19.94 23.32 -35.00
C THR A 272 19.04 22.12 -34.80
N ALA A 273 19.29 21.29 -33.79
CA ALA A 273 18.43 20.15 -33.45
C ALA A 273 17.03 20.64 -33.05
N TYR A 274 16.00 19.95 -33.53
CA TYR A 274 14.61 20.16 -33.14
C TYR A 274 14.16 18.98 -32.28
N VAL A 275 13.63 19.30 -31.10
CA VAL A 275 13.08 18.33 -30.14
C VAL A 275 11.56 18.53 -30.09
N GLY A 276 10.82 17.47 -30.37
CA GLY A 276 9.36 17.49 -30.46
C GLY A 276 8.82 16.74 -31.70
N PRO A 277 7.50 16.53 -31.78
CA PRO A 277 6.91 15.78 -32.89
C PRO A 277 6.99 16.59 -34.19
N TRP A 278 7.28 15.92 -35.31
CA TRP A 278 7.35 16.56 -36.63
C TRP A 278 5.99 17.15 -37.07
N SER A 279 4.87 16.65 -36.56
CA SER A 279 3.53 17.20 -36.86
C SER A 279 3.38 18.65 -36.39
N ALA A 280 4.06 19.03 -35.31
CA ALA A 280 4.07 20.38 -34.76
C ALA A 280 5.18 21.29 -35.33
N LEU A 281 6.03 20.78 -36.22
CA LEU A 281 7.17 21.53 -36.76
C LEU A 281 6.71 22.56 -37.79
N ASP A 282 6.84 23.84 -37.44
CA ASP A 282 6.57 24.96 -38.34
C ASP A 282 7.62 25.04 -39.47
N LEU A 283 7.15 25.30 -40.70
CA LEU A 283 7.99 25.49 -41.89
C LEU A 283 8.08 26.98 -42.25
N LEU A 284 9.05 27.69 -41.68
CA LEU A 284 9.19 29.13 -41.87
C LEU A 284 9.89 29.50 -43.18
N ASP A 285 9.64 30.72 -43.66
CA ASP A 285 10.16 31.21 -44.94
C ASP A 285 11.71 31.25 -44.95
N GLY A 286 12.33 30.50 -45.86
CA GLY A 286 13.77 30.49 -46.07
C GLY A 286 14.57 29.57 -45.15
N GLU A 287 13.93 28.89 -44.20
CA GLU A 287 14.60 27.89 -43.33
C GLU A 287 14.76 26.55 -44.06
N THR A 288 15.81 25.83 -43.68
CA THR A 288 16.10 24.48 -44.18
C THR A 288 15.80 23.46 -43.08
N THR A 289 14.73 22.71 -43.25
CA THR A 289 14.40 21.58 -42.41
C THR A 289 15.01 20.31 -43.02
N ARG A 290 15.81 19.60 -42.23
CA ARG A 290 16.41 18.31 -42.60
C ARG A 290 15.89 17.22 -41.65
N ILE A 291 15.31 16.17 -42.23
CA ILE A 291 14.82 14.98 -41.52
C ILE A 291 15.66 13.78 -41.97
N VAL A 292 16.29 13.10 -41.01
CA VAL A 292 17.21 11.98 -41.26
C VAL A 292 16.77 10.78 -40.45
N HIS A 293 16.44 9.68 -41.13
CA HIS A 293 16.32 8.36 -40.52
C HIS A 293 17.62 7.57 -40.70
N ASP A 294 18.17 7.07 -39.59
CA ASP A 294 19.37 6.24 -39.57
C ASP A 294 19.21 5.03 -38.63
N ALA A 295 18.84 3.89 -39.19
CA ALA A 295 18.72 2.61 -38.47
C ALA A 295 20.04 2.04 -37.90
N THR A 296 21.14 2.81 -37.89
CA THR A 296 22.44 2.41 -37.32
C THR A 296 22.79 3.10 -35.99
N ARG A 297 21.93 4.01 -35.50
CA ARG A 297 22.06 4.64 -34.18
C ARG A 297 20.72 4.47 -33.42
N PRO A 298 20.52 3.32 -32.76
CA PRO A 298 19.31 3.07 -31.96
C PRO A 298 19.22 4.07 -30.80
N ASP A 299 17.99 4.44 -30.50
CA ASP A 299 17.54 5.33 -29.43
C ASP A 299 16.30 4.61 -28.83
N THR A 300 16.56 3.78 -27.83
CA THR A 300 15.64 2.72 -27.39
C THR A 300 14.38 3.28 -26.70
N ASP A 301 14.53 4.38 -25.95
CA ASP A 301 13.44 5.08 -25.26
C ASP A 301 12.89 6.27 -26.06
N GLY A 302 13.61 6.81 -27.04
CA GLY A 302 13.12 7.83 -27.95
C GLY A 302 13.15 9.24 -27.38
N ASP A 303 14.03 9.51 -26.42
CA ASP A 303 14.21 10.82 -25.78
C ASP A 303 15.05 11.80 -26.66
N GLY A 304 15.66 11.29 -27.73
CA GLY A 304 16.51 12.05 -28.65
C GLY A 304 18.00 11.91 -28.38
N VAL A 305 18.40 11.08 -27.42
CA VAL A 305 19.78 10.68 -27.10
C VAL A 305 19.99 9.22 -27.54
N PRO A 306 20.96 8.90 -28.42
CA PRO A 306 21.17 7.52 -28.85
C PRO A 306 21.70 6.62 -27.71
N ASP A 307 21.39 5.32 -27.72
CA ASP A 307 21.80 4.31 -26.72
C ASP A 307 23.32 4.34 -26.37
N ASP A 308 24.17 4.81 -27.30
CA ASP A 308 25.63 4.88 -27.09
C ASP A 308 26.10 6.10 -26.28
N SER A 309 25.19 7.03 -26.02
CA SER A 309 25.38 8.32 -25.35
C SER A 309 24.30 8.60 -24.30
N ASP A 310 23.33 7.70 -24.16
CA ASP A 310 22.24 7.68 -23.18
C ASP A 310 22.82 7.44 -21.78
N THR A 311 22.53 8.39 -20.90
CA THR A 311 22.99 8.38 -19.50
C THR A 311 22.02 7.61 -18.62
N CYS A 312 20.74 7.58 -19.01
CA CYS A 312 19.65 7.04 -18.24
C CYS A 312 18.73 6.11 -19.06
N GLU A 313 19.23 4.88 -19.29
CA GLU A 313 18.57 3.90 -20.16
C GLU A 313 17.08 3.70 -19.82
N GLY A 314 16.18 4.04 -20.74
CA GLY A 314 14.74 3.85 -20.61
C GLY A 314 13.95 5.12 -20.25
N HIS A 315 14.62 6.24 -20.02
CA HIS A 315 14.08 7.48 -19.50
C HIS A 315 14.71 8.70 -20.19
N ASP A 316 14.09 9.88 -20.07
CA ASP A 316 14.54 11.08 -20.78
C ASP A 316 15.73 11.75 -20.07
N ASP A 317 16.91 11.76 -20.71
CA ASP A 317 18.17 12.36 -20.23
C ASP A 317 18.07 13.88 -19.97
N SER A 318 17.02 14.55 -20.44
CA SER A 318 16.84 16.00 -20.31
C SER A 318 15.96 16.43 -19.13
N VAL A 319 15.36 15.47 -18.42
CA VAL A 319 14.57 15.71 -17.22
C VAL A 319 15.47 15.54 -16.01
N ASP A 320 15.69 16.66 -15.32
CA ASP A 320 16.56 16.82 -14.14
C ASP A 320 15.90 17.94 -13.31
N GLU A 321 14.91 17.56 -12.48
CA GLU A 321 14.04 18.52 -11.77
C GLU A 321 14.77 19.27 -10.64
N ASP A 322 15.74 18.62 -10.00
CA ASP A 322 16.50 19.18 -8.89
C ASP A 322 17.85 19.82 -9.30
N GLU A 323 18.21 19.73 -10.59
CA GLU A 323 19.39 20.31 -11.22
C GLU A 323 20.73 19.77 -10.65
N ASP A 324 20.74 18.54 -10.15
CA ASP A 324 21.94 17.91 -9.57
C ASP A 324 22.89 17.33 -10.65
N GLY A 325 22.37 17.15 -11.87
CA GLY A 325 23.07 16.65 -13.03
C GLY A 325 22.92 15.14 -13.29
N ILE A 326 22.03 14.46 -12.58
CA ILE A 326 21.57 13.09 -12.80
C ILE A 326 20.12 13.17 -13.35
N PRO A 327 19.80 12.51 -14.49
CA PRO A 327 18.43 12.52 -14.98
C PRO A 327 17.47 11.75 -14.06
N ASP A 328 16.28 12.31 -13.83
CA ASP A 328 15.24 11.82 -12.91
C ASP A 328 14.96 10.30 -13.00
N GLY A 329 14.98 9.73 -14.21
CA GLY A 329 14.69 8.30 -14.40
C GLY A 329 15.73 7.34 -13.80
N CYS A 330 16.89 7.87 -13.44
CA CYS A 330 18.05 7.17 -12.89
C CYS A 330 18.58 7.88 -11.65
N ASP A 331 17.78 8.79 -11.13
CA ASP A 331 18.02 9.52 -9.92
C ASP A 331 17.20 8.86 -8.81
N ASP A 332 17.88 8.14 -7.94
CA ASP A 332 17.28 7.51 -6.76
C ASP A 332 17.01 8.56 -5.66
N ASP A 333 17.49 9.80 -5.82
CA ASP A 333 17.45 10.89 -4.83
C ASP A 333 16.34 11.93 -5.11
N ILE A 334 15.36 11.63 -5.99
CA ILE A 334 14.17 12.49 -6.21
C ILE A 334 13.41 12.65 -4.89
N GLN A 335 13.65 13.78 -4.21
CA GLN A 335 12.82 14.42 -3.17
C GLN A 335 11.92 13.46 -2.38
N SER A 336 12.47 12.34 -1.95
CA SER A 336 11.83 11.50 -0.95
C SER A 336 11.97 12.31 0.32
N ASP A 337 10.85 12.79 0.81
CA ASP A 337 10.71 13.49 2.08
C ASP A 337 9.76 12.59 2.86
N THR A 338 10.33 11.53 3.43
CA THR A 338 9.61 10.38 4.00
C THR A 338 8.72 10.82 5.14
N ASP A 339 9.08 11.88 5.86
CA ASP A 339 8.32 12.43 6.98
C ASP A 339 7.52 13.70 6.66
N GLY A 340 7.75 14.33 5.51
CA GLY A 340 6.97 15.43 4.96
C GLY A 340 7.25 16.79 5.60
N ASP A 341 8.44 16.98 6.17
CA ASP A 341 8.84 18.20 6.86
C ASP A 341 9.36 19.33 5.94
N GLY A 342 9.61 19.00 4.67
CA GLY A 342 10.14 19.90 3.66
C GLY A 342 11.66 19.87 3.49
N VAL A 343 12.35 18.89 4.08
CA VAL A 343 13.76 18.54 3.91
C VAL A 343 13.83 17.14 3.25
N PRO A 344 14.54 16.97 2.12
CA PRO A 344 14.68 15.65 1.49
C PRO A 344 15.50 14.67 2.35
N ASP A 345 15.18 13.38 2.30
CA ASP A 345 15.77 12.27 3.09
C ASP A 345 17.31 12.25 3.07
N ASP A 346 17.95 12.65 1.95
CA ASP A 346 19.42 12.68 1.83
C ASP A 346 20.06 13.89 2.55
N LEU A 347 19.27 14.91 2.81
CA LEU A 347 19.60 16.14 3.54
C LEU A 347 18.94 16.22 4.92
N ASP A 348 18.10 15.25 5.24
CA ASP A 348 17.37 15.12 6.49
C ASP A 348 18.37 14.80 7.61
N THR A 349 18.48 15.73 8.56
CA THR A 349 19.36 15.59 9.72
C THR A 349 18.75 14.62 10.74
N CYS A 350 17.45 14.35 10.64
CA CYS A 350 16.60 13.82 11.67
C CYS A 350 15.51 12.86 11.13
N GLU A 351 15.91 11.89 10.30
CA GLU A 351 15.02 10.92 9.63
C GLU A 351 13.75 10.57 10.43
N GLY A 352 12.57 10.97 9.92
CA GLY A 352 11.27 10.70 10.54
C GLY A 352 10.66 11.87 11.32
N HIS A 353 11.36 13.01 11.42
CA HIS A 353 11.03 14.16 12.26
C HIS A 353 11.41 15.51 11.62
N ASP A 354 10.64 16.56 11.92
CA ASP A 354 10.84 17.91 11.35
C ASP A 354 12.15 18.59 11.79
N ASP A 355 13.10 18.74 10.85
CA ASP A 355 14.43 19.34 10.97
C ASP A 355 14.40 20.82 11.39
N SER A 356 13.25 21.49 11.24
CA SER A 356 13.07 22.90 11.59
C SER A 356 12.67 23.13 13.05
N VAL A 357 12.35 22.05 13.77
CA VAL A 357 12.00 22.06 15.19
C VAL A 357 13.26 21.84 16.02
N ASP A 358 13.73 22.91 16.65
CA ASP A 358 14.87 22.95 17.57
C ASP A 358 14.47 23.86 18.75
N GLU A 359 13.82 23.29 19.77
CA GLU A 359 13.24 24.05 20.89
C GLU A 359 14.31 24.70 21.78
N ASP A 360 15.46 24.04 21.96
CA ASP A 360 16.52 24.50 22.84
C ASP A 360 17.64 25.32 22.15
N GLU A 361 17.53 25.47 20.83
CA GLU A 361 18.41 26.24 19.93
C GLU A 361 19.87 25.74 19.93
N ASP A 362 20.10 24.45 20.14
CA ASP A 362 21.44 23.86 20.18
C ASP A 362 21.98 23.45 18.79
N GLY A 363 21.08 23.39 17.79
CA GLY A 363 21.37 23.07 16.40
C GLY A 363 21.24 21.59 16.03
N ILE A 364 20.65 20.76 16.91
CA ILE A 364 20.19 19.40 16.63
C ILE A 364 18.65 19.43 16.63
N PRO A 365 17.97 18.93 15.58
CA PRO A 365 16.51 18.89 15.60
C PRO A 365 15.94 17.97 16.68
N ASP A 366 14.78 18.35 17.24
CA ASP A 366 14.19 17.73 18.44
C ASP A 366 14.00 16.21 18.31
N GLY A 367 13.68 15.69 17.11
CA GLY A 367 13.42 14.26 16.88
C GLY A 367 14.63 13.33 17.06
N CYS A 368 15.83 13.89 16.99
CA CYS A 368 17.12 13.20 17.03
C CYS A 368 18.06 13.84 18.07
N ASP A 369 17.54 14.80 18.83
CA ASP A 369 18.21 15.36 19.99
C ASP A 369 17.92 14.51 21.24
N ASP A 370 18.91 13.71 21.64
CA ASP A 370 18.89 12.94 22.87
C ASP A 370 18.81 13.82 24.14
N GLU A 371 19.22 15.10 24.07
CA GLU A 371 19.10 16.08 25.17
C GLU A 371 17.67 16.66 25.26
N ILE A 372 16.91 16.65 24.15
CA ILE A 372 15.44 16.73 24.04
C ILE A 372 14.82 15.32 23.85
N ARG A 373 15.33 14.26 24.51
CA ARG A 373 14.41 13.15 24.84
C ARG A 373 13.29 13.78 25.64
N GLN A 374 12.14 14.02 25.00
CA GLN A 374 11.06 14.83 25.53
C GLN A 374 10.86 14.45 26.99
N GLN A 375 11.02 15.42 27.88
CA GLN A 375 10.70 15.18 29.27
C GLN A 375 9.17 15.07 29.35
N TYR A 376 8.66 13.86 29.13
CA TYR A 376 7.24 13.57 29.22
C TYR A 376 6.73 13.93 30.61
N ASP A 377 5.51 14.47 30.67
CA ASP A 377 4.89 14.81 31.94
C ASP A 377 4.52 13.53 32.69
N ALA A 378 5.28 13.18 33.74
CA ALA A 378 4.99 12.01 34.58
C ALA A 378 3.62 12.08 35.30
N SER A 379 2.93 13.24 35.28
CA SER A 379 1.55 13.37 35.76
C SER A 379 0.49 13.07 34.69
N ASP A 380 0.90 12.94 33.43
CA ASP A 380 0.04 12.70 32.29
C ASP A 380 0.78 12.01 31.12
N LEU A 381 0.69 10.69 31.05
CA LEU A 381 1.44 9.85 30.11
C LEU A 381 0.79 9.74 28.73
N ALA A 382 -0.16 10.60 28.37
CA ALA A 382 -0.87 10.41 27.10
C ALA A 382 0.01 10.60 25.87
N GLU A 383 0.89 11.61 25.89
CA GLU A 383 1.85 11.87 24.81
C GLU A 383 2.86 10.73 24.72
N PHE A 384 3.49 10.39 25.87
CA PHE A 384 4.35 9.22 25.99
C PHE A 384 3.74 7.96 25.37
N TRP A 385 2.48 7.62 25.67
CA TRP A 385 1.83 6.44 25.11
C TRP A 385 1.46 6.56 23.63
N MET A 386 1.29 7.75 23.08
CA MET A 386 1.08 7.90 21.64
C MET A 386 2.38 7.64 20.87
N ASP A 387 3.52 7.99 21.46
CA ASP A 387 4.80 8.00 20.75
C ASP A 387 5.53 6.65 20.83
N VAL A 388 5.44 5.92 21.95
CA VAL A 388 6.28 4.73 22.18
C VAL A 388 5.70 3.41 21.65
N PHE A 389 4.42 3.34 21.29
CA PHE A 389 3.84 2.08 20.78
C PHE A 389 4.32 1.78 19.36
N LEU A 390 4.66 0.51 19.13
CA LEU A 390 5.15 -0.01 17.86
C LEU A 390 3.99 -0.46 16.97
N CYS A 391 4.26 -0.73 15.70
CA CYS A 391 3.27 -1.26 14.73
C CYS A 391 2.04 -0.36 14.55
N GLN A 392 2.19 0.95 14.81
CA GLN A 392 1.17 1.94 14.53
C GLN A 392 1.22 2.34 13.05
N HIS A 393 0.09 2.83 12.52
CA HIS A 393 0.03 3.44 11.19
C HIS A 393 0.53 2.56 10.03
N GLY A 394 0.46 1.22 10.16
CA GLY A 394 0.89 0.29 9.13
C GLY A 394 2.40 0.04 9.08
N THR A 395 3.15 0.44 10.11
CA THR A 395 4.61 0.20 10.22
C THR A 395 4.99 -1.25 10.56
N GLY A 396 4.00 -2.10 10.84
CA GLY A 396 4.24 -3.52 11.13
C GLY A 396 4.85 -4.26 9.94
N THR A 397 5.85 -5.09 10.21
CA THR A 397 6.53 -5.91 9.19
C THR A 397 6.03 -7.35 9.24
N GLY A 398 6.17 -8.06 8.11
CA GLY A 398 5.86 -9.49 8.03
C GLY A 398 6.87 -10.32 8.80
N ILE A 399 6.41 -11.08 9.79
CA ILE A 399 7.20 -11.97 10.64
C ILE A 399 6.80 -13.44 10.45
N ASP A 400 7.69 -14.34 10.84
CA ASP A 400 7.50 -15.79 10.71
C ASP A 400 7.26 -16.48 12.06
N ASP A 401 6.40 -17.50 12.09
CA ASP A 401 6.35 -18.45 13.20
C ASP A 401 7.24 -19.64 12.87
N LEU A 402 8.42 -19.69 13.49
CA LEU A 402 9.46 -20.67 13.20
C LEU A 402 9.06 -22.12 13.54
N ASN A 403 7.87 -22.34 14.10
CA ASN A 403 7.30 -23.68 14.32
C ASN A 403 6.40 -24.17 13.17
N THR A 404 6.03 -23.30 12.23
CA THR A 404 5.30 -23.68 11.02
C THR A 404 6.28 -24.06 9.90
N THR A 405 5.77 -24.55 8.78
CA THR A 405 6.60 -25.00 7.63
C THR A 405 6.65 -23.98 6.49
N GLU A 406 5.79 -22.97 6.53
CA GLU A 406 5.63 -21.94 5.50
C GLU A 406 5.73 -20.60 6.19
N ASN A 407 6.18 -19.57 5.47
CA ASN A 407 6.26 -18.24 6.07
C ASN A 407 4.84 -17.70 6.31
N ASP A 408 4.51 -17.41 7.57
CA ASP A 408 3.15 -16.98 7.96
C ASP A 408 2.84 -15.52 7.61
N ALA A 409 3.87 -14.70 7.36
CA ALA A 409 3.77 -13.27 7.08
C ALA A 409 2.84 -12.54 8.06
N HIS A 410 2.91 -12.90 9.34
CA HIS A 410 2.13 -12.24 10.39
C HIS A 410 2.55 -10.78 10.51
N VAL A 411 1.59 -9.87 10.69
CA VAL A 411 1.86 -8.43 10.81
C VAL A 411 1.22 -7.93 12.10
N CYS A 412 2.03 -7.33 12.97
CA CYS A 412 1.54 -6.66 14.17
C CYS A 412 0.74 -5.40 13.81
N GLU A 413 -0.31 -5.11 14.57
CA GLU A 413 -1.11 -3.90 14.41
C GLU A 413 -1.50 -3.35 15.78
N VAL A 414 -1.17 -2.07 16.00
CA VAL A 414 -1.54 -1.31 17.19
C VAL A 414 -2.13 0.03 16.81
N SER A 415 -3.17 0.45 17.53
CA SER A 415 -3.69 1.82 17.47
C SER A 415 -3.89 2.37 18.87
N VAL A 416 -3.24 3.51 19.15
CA VAL A 416 -3.38 4.25 20.40
C VAL A 416 -4.20 5.52 20.16
N THR A 417 -5.21 5.75 21.00
CA THR A 417 -6.01 6.98 20.95
C THR A 417 -6.34 7.49 22.35
N VAL A 418 -6.42 8.81 22.52
CA VAL A 418 -6.83 9.40 23.81
C VAL A 418 -8.36 9.48 23.89
N VAL A 419 -8.92 8.88 24.94
CA VAL A 419 -10.38 8.87 25.19
C VAL A 419 -10.66 9.36 26.62
N GLY A 420 -10.86 10.68 26.75
CA GLY A 420 -11.10 11.31 28.05
C GLY A 420 -9.84 11.26 28.92
N ASP A 421 -9.97 10.68 30.12
CA ASP A 421 -8.86 10.53 31.09
C ASP A 421 -8.08 9.22 30.90
N ASN A 422 -8.26 8.54 29.76
CA ASN A 422 -7.63 7.25 29.44
C ASN A 422 -6.97 7.29 28.06
N VAL A 423 -6.04 6.35 27.84
CA VAL A 423 -5.62 5.89 26.52
C VAL A 423 -6.40 4.62 26.16
N SER A 424 -6.88 4.56 24.93
CA SER A 424 -7.56 3.42 24.34
C SER A 424 -6.59 2.74 23.38
N LEU A 425 -6.36 1.44 23.59
CA LEU A 425 -5.45 0.62 22.81
C LEU A 425 -6.28 -0.41 22.04
N SER A 426 -6.08 -0.50 20.73
CA SER A 426 -6.62 -1.54 19.85
C SER A 426 -5.44 -2.33 19.28
N MET A 427 -5.40 -3.64 19.48
CA MET A 427 -4.22 -4.46 19.18
C MET A 427 -4.62 -5.83 18.64
N ASN A 428 -3.82 -6.38 17.73
CA ASN A 428 -4.05 -7.72 17.18
C ASN A 428 -3.25 -8.85 17.88
N GLY A 429 -2.40 -8.52 18.87
CA GLY A 429 -1.70 -9.51 19.68
C GLY A 429 -0.56 -10.27 18.98
N LEU A 430 -0.13 -9.82 17.80
CA LEU A 430 1.02 -10.39 17.08
C LEU A 430 2.29 -9.57 17.35
N PRO A 431 3.47 -10.20 17.48
CA PRO A 431 4.73 -9.48 17.70
C PRO A 431 5.26 -8.82 16.43
N ASN A 432 6.21 -7.90 16.61
CA ASN A 432 7.01 -7.28 15.55
C ASN A 432 8.33 -8.03 15.26
N HIS A 433 8.46 -9.25 15.78
CA HIS A 433 9.63 -10.11 15.64
C HIS A 433 9.20 -11.55 15.33
N ASP A 434 10.08 -12.34 14.71
CA ASP A 434 9.78 -13.77 14.50
C ASP A 434 9.55 -14.45 15.84
N LEU A 435 8.64 -15.41 15.85
CA LEU A 435 8.21 -16.09 17.07
C LEU A 435 8.37 -17.61 16.97
N GLU A 436 8.15 -18.26 18.10
CA GLU A 436 7.88 -19.68 18.13
C GLU A 436 6.60 -19.92 18.96
N SER A 437 5.54 -20.42 18.32
CA SER A 437 4.26 -20.70 19.00
C SER A 437 4.29 -21.83 20.02
N GLY A 438 5.31 -22.68 19.95
CA GLY A 438 5.46 -23.89 20.74
C GLY A 438 4.60 -25.07 20.29
N PRO A 439 4.59 -26.17 21.07
CA PRO A 439 3.96 -27.44 20.70
C PRO A 439 2.45 -27.36 20.46
N GLY A 440 1.81 -26.30 20.97
CA GLY A 440 0.38 -26.07 20.81
C GLY A 440 0.01 -25.71 19.37
N CYS A 441 0.83 -24.88 18.72
CA CYS A 441 0.56 -24.19 17.44
C CYS A 441 -0.83 -23.52 17.37
N CYS A 442 -1.05 -22.49 16.57
CA CYS A 442 -0.10 -21.55 16.00
C CYS A 442 -0.61 -20.17 16.41
N ALA A 443 0.24 -19.15 16.36
CA ALA A 443 -0.19 -17.79 16.65
C ALA A 443 -1.26 -17.38 15.63
N ALA A 444 -2.20 -16.55 16.09
CA ALA A 444 -3.24 -16.01 15.25
C ALA A 444 -3.58 -14.61 15.75
N ALA A 445 -3.92 -13.71 14.82
CA ALA A 445 -4.41 -12.39 15.16
C ALA A 445 -5.64 -12.49 16.08
N GLN A 446 -5.59 -11.70 17.14
CA GLN A 446 -6.65 -11.49 18.12
C GLN A 446 -7.31 -10.11 17.90
N ASP A 447 -8.30 -9.77 18.72
CA ASP A 447 -8.98 -8.46 18.69
C ASP A 447 -9.07 -7.92 20.13
N TYR A 448 -7.98 -7.29 20.58
CA TYR A 448 -7.88 -6.70 21.90
C TYR A 448 -8.24 -5.22 21.85
N THR A 449 -9.15 -4.80 22.75
CA THR A 449 -9.41 -3.38 23.00
C THR A 449 -9.42 -3.12 24.50
N ILE A 450 -8.54 -2.25 24.98
CA ILE A 450 -8.45 -1.87 26.40
C ILE A 450 -8.43 -0.36 26.60
N LEU A 451 -8.85 0.08 27.78
CA LEU A 451 -8.82 1.47 28.24
C LEU A 451 -8.00 1.54 29.52
N VAL A 452 -6.91 2.30 29.50
CA VAL A 452 -5.96 2.40 30.62
C VAL A 452 -5.83 3.88 31.03
N PRO A 453 -5.74 4.23 32.32
CA PRO A 453 -5.62 5.62 32.74
C PRO A 453 -4.32 6.26 32.22
N ARG A 454 -4.44 7.46 31.63
CA ARG A 454 -3.26 8.27 31.23
C ARG A 454 -2.58 8.96 32.42
N THR A 455 -3.29 9.07 33.54
CA THR A 455 -2.79 9.64 34.80
C THR A 455 -2.88 8.56 35.89
N PRO A 456 -1.88 7.66 35.99
CA PRO A 456 -1.90 6.58 36.96
C PRO A 456 -1.81 7.15 38.39
N VAL A 457 -2.62 6.59 39.29
CA VAL A 457 -2.74 7.03 40.68
C VAL A 457 -2.43 5.87 41.60
N ASN A 458 -1.42 6.00 42.46
CA ASN A 458 -1.10 5.03 43.51
C ASN A 458 -2.34 4.62 44.31
N ASP A 459 -2.56 3.32 44.45
CA ASP A 459 -3.55 2.79 45.38
C ASP A 459 -3.05 2.98 46.82
N THR A 460 -3.88 3.60 47.64
CA THR A 460 -3.63 3.84 49.06
C THR A 460 -4.78 3.33 49.94
N THR A 461 -5.78 2.70 49.33
CA THR A 461 -7.00 2.23 49.98
C THR A 461 -6.79 0.84 50.58
N GLY A 462 -6.18 -0.06 49.81
CA GLY A 462 -6.04 -1.47 50.15
C GLY A 462 -7.39 -2.16 50.37
N GLY A 463 -7.33 -3.36 50.98
CA GLY A 463 -8.48 -4.23 51.18
C GLY A 463 -8.84 -5.08 49.97
N HIS A 464 -7.92 -5.22 49.01
CA HIS A 464 -8.08 -6.08 47.84
C HIS A 464 -7.99 -7.56 48.22
N ASP A 465 -8.48 -8.42 47.32
CA ASP A 465 -8.22 -9.85 47.41
C ASP A 465 -6.72 -10.09 47.24
N ALA A 466 -6.12 -10.84 48.16
CA ALA A 466 -4.70 -11.14 48.19
C ALA A 466 -4.37 -12.53 47.63
N THR A 467 -5.37 -13.26 47.10
CA THR A 467 -5.23 -14.67 46.73
C THR A 467 -4.07 -14.90 45.75
N ASN A 468 -3.93 -14.05 44.71
CA ASN A 468 -2.89 -14.20 43.68
C ASN A 468 -1.63 -13.35 43.95
N CYS A 469 -1.56 -12.68 45.09
CA CYS A 469 -0.40 -11.88 45.51
C CYS A 469 -0.35 -11.81 47.04
N PRO A 470 -0.21 -12.97 47.73
CA PRO A 470 -0.39 -13.06 49.18
C PRO A 470 0.56 -12.16 49.96
N GLU A 471 1.76 -11.94 49.42
CA GLU A 471 2.79 -11.08 50.00
C GLU A 471 2.42 -9.59 49.98
N ALA A 472 1.59 -9.13 49.03
CA ALA A 472 1.05 -7.77 49.04
C ALA A 472 -0.05 -7.60 50.12
N ASN A 473 -0.58 -8.71 50.67
CA ASN A 473 -1.48 -8.74 51.81
C ASN A 473 -2.69 -7.77 51.68
N GLY A 474 -3.23 -7.69 50.46
CA GLY A 474 -4.40 -6.87 50.11
C GLY A 474 -4.11 -5.36 50.08
N ALA A 475 -2.85 -4.93 50.10
CA ALA A 475 -2.48 -3.52 49.92
C ALA A 475 -2.75 -3.02 48.50
N PHE A 476 -2.66 -3.92 47.51
CA PHE A 476 -2.76 -3.67 46.09
C PHE A 476 -3.67 -4.70 45.43
N ALA A 477 -4.27 -4.37 44.29
CA ALA A 477 -4.98 -5.34 43.47
C ALA A 477 -3.98 -6.35 42.89
N CYS A 478 -4.25 -7.65 43.01
CA CYS A 478 -3.39 -8.67 42.41
C CYS A 478 -3.59 -8.73 40.90
N ALA A 479 -2.50 -9.02 40.17
CA ALA A 479 -2.60 -9.53 38.82
C ALA A 479 -3.37 -10.86 38.80
N PRO A 480 -4.12 -11.18 37.75
CA PRO A 480 -4.73 -12.50 37.61
C PRO A 480 -3.64 -13.58 37.60
N GLU A 481 -3.93 -14.75 38.19
CA GLU A 481 -3.02 -15.91 38.20
C GLU A 481 -2.73 -16.39 36.77
N ARG A 482 -3.69 -16.21 35.85
CA ARG A 482 -3.61 -16.60 34.44
C ARG A 482 -4.31 -15.57 33.57
N GLY A 483 -3.78 -15.36 32.37
CA GLY A 483 -4.30 -14.37 31.43
C GLY A 483 -3.45 -13.11 31.41
N GLU A 484 -3.99 -12.11 30.73
CA GLU A 484 -3.32 -10.84 30.48
C GLU A 484 -3.17 -10.04 31.79
N ILE A 485 -1.97 -9.53 32.05
CA ILE A 485 -1.66 -8.63 33.17
C ILE A 485 -1.26 -7.23 32.68
N ALA A 486 -0.83 -7.14 31.42
CA ALA A 486 -0.34 -5.95 30.75
C ALA A 486 -0.28 -6.22 29.24
N PHE A 487 0.04 -5.19 28.47
CA PHE A 487 0.35 -5.33 27.03
C PHE A 487 1.71 -4.73 26.72
N ALA A 488 2.44 -5.41 25.84
CA ALA A 488 3.69 -4.94 25.26
C ALA A 488 3.44 -3.83 24.21
N LEU A 489 4.49 -3.09 23.86
CA LEU A 489 4.39 -1.98 22.90
C LEU A 489 4.09 -2.43 21.46
N ASN A 490 4.39 -3.68 21.12
CA ASN A 490 3.98 -4.29 19.85
C ASN A 490 2.57 -4.89 19.87
N GLY A 491 1.85 -4.75 20.99
CA GLY A 491 0.47 -5.22 21.15
C GLY A 491 0.32 -6.65 21.67
N VAL A 492 1.42 -7.36 21.93
CA VAL A 492 1.40 -8.72 22.50
C VAL A 492 1.01 -8.67 23.98
N PRO A 493 0.08 -9.51 24.45
CA PRO A 493 -0.20 -9.64 25.88
C PRO A 493 1.02 -10.08 26.70
N ILE A 494 1.15 -9.50 27.89
CA ILE A 494 2.09 -9.95 28.92
C ILE A 494 1.31 -10.77 29.93
N TYR A 495 1.80 -11.96 30.26
CA TYR A 495 1.21 -12.87 31.24
C TYR A 495 2.05 -12.94 32.50
N GLY A 496 1.41 -13.36 33.59
CA GLY A 496 2.09 -13.64 34.85
C GLY A 496 3.07 -14.82 34.76
N PRO A 497 3.82 -15.08 35.83
CA PRO A 497 4.79 -16.18 35.88
C PRO A 497 4.17 -17.58 35.82
N GLU A 498 2.85 -17.71 35.98
CA GLU A 498 2.16 -18.99 35.95
C GLU A 498 1.49 -19.26 34.60
N ASP A 499 1.66 -20.48 34.09
CA ASP A 499 0.91 -21.03 32.96
C ASP A 499 0.22 -22.37 33.36
N GLY A 500 -0.64 -22.94 32.51
CA GLY A 500 -1.30 -24.23 32.76
C GLY A 500 -0.27 -25.31 33.07
N PRO A 501 -0.10 -25.74 34.34
CA PRO A 501 -1.10 -26.09 35.36
C PRO A 501 -0.93 -25.38 36.74
N GLY A 502 -0.30 -24.21 36.79
CA GLY A 502 -0.13 -23.37 37.99
C GLY A 502 1.24 -23.48 38.66
N GLY A 503 2.28 -23.59 37.86
CA GLY A 503 3.68 -23.54 38.29
C GLY A 503 4.40 -22.39 37.59
N ASP A 504 5.59 -22.05 38.08
CA ASP A 504 6.43 -21.03 37.47
C ASP A 504 6.94 -21.49 36.09
N ALA A 505 6.32 -20.95 35.04
CA ALA A 505 6.53 -21.37 33.65
C ALA A 505 7.99 -21.15 33.19
N VAL A 506 8.57 -20.02 33.60
CA VAL A 506 9.92 -19.62 33.23
C VAL A 506 10.94 -20.45 34.00
N ALA A 507 10.74 -20.69 35.30
CA ALA A 507 11.59 -21.59 36.07
C ALA A 507 11.56 -23.04 35.54
N SER A 508 10.39 -23.53 35.10
CA SER A 508 10.26 -24.82 34.43
C SER A 508 11.04 -24.85 33.11
N HIS A 509 10.89 -23.82 32.26
CA HIS A 509 11.61 -23.70 30.99
C HIS A 509 13.13 -23.74 31.18
N HIS A 510 13.65 -23.09 32.24
CA HIS A 510 15.07 -23.11 32.61
C HIS A 510 15.51 -24.36 33.40
N GLY A 511 14.63 -25.35 33.59
CA GLY A 511 14.95 -26.62 34.22
C GLY A 511 15.21 -26.55 35.74
N VAL A 512 14.70 -25.52 36.41
CA VAL A 512 14.82 -25.35 37.87
C VAL A 512 14.02 -26.42 38.61
N TYR A 513 12.89 -26.82 38.04
CA TYR A 513 12.10 -27.96 38.48
C TYR A 513 11.54 -28.71 37.27
N GLU A 514 11.05 -29.93 37.50
CA GLU A 514 10.42 -30.77 36.48
C GLU A 514 8.91 -30.63 36.58
N GLU A 515 8.26 -30.07 35.55
CA GLU A 515 6.81 -30.03 35.45
C GLU A 515 6.27 -31.35 34.89
N ASP A 516 5.46 -32.06 35.69
CA ASP A 516 4.93 -33.39 35.35
C ASP A 516 3.41 -33.41 35.13
N ARG A 517 2.73 -32.28 35.29
CA ARG A 517 1.29 -32.14 35.03
C ARG A 517 1.02 -31.77 33.56
N GLN A 518 1.84 -30.91 32.96
CA GLN A 518 1.78 -30.48 31.56
C GLN A 518 3.15 -29.98 31.10
N GLU A 519 3.57 -30.30 29.88
CA GLU A 519 4.81 -29.74 29.34
C GLU A 519 4.63 -28.23 29.10
N ILE A 520 5.44 -27.43 29.79
CA ILE A 520 5.55 -25.99 29.57
C ILE A 520 6.75 -25.76 28.67
N TRP A 521 6.50 -25.05 27.58
CA TRP A 521 7.51 -24.71 26.61
C TRP A 521 7.36 -23.24 26.25
N LEU A 522 8.46 -22.50 26.31
CA LEU A 522 8.56 -21.09 25.94
C LEU A 522 9.60 -21.01 24.82
N GLY A 523 9.33 -20.19 23.83
CA GLY A 523 10.21 -20.00 22.68
C GLY A 523 11.04 -18.73 22.79
N LEU A 524 11.31 -18.13 21.63
CA LEU A 524 11.83 -16.77 21.50
C LEU A 524 11.15 -15.81 22.48
N CYS A 525 11.97 -15.01 23.17
CA CYS A 525 11.55 -14.03 24.17
C CYS A 525 10.72 -14.60 25.34
N HIS A 526 10.90 -15.87 25.68
CA HIS A 526 10.06 -16.56 26.67
C HIS A 526 8.56 -16.42 26.38
N GLY A 527 8.20 -16.30 25.10
CA GLY A 527 6.82 -16.22 24.64
C GLY A 527 6.35 -17.52 24.04
N HIS A 528 5.03 -17.71 23.96
CA HIS A 528 4.42 -18.83 23.24
C HIS A 528 2.94 -18.58 22.92
N SER A 529 2.33 -19.47 22.14
CA SER A 529 0.92 -19.38 21.77
C SER A 529 0.02 -20.17 22.71
N GLY A 530 -0.91 -19.45 23.35
CA GLY A 530 -1.98 -20.01 24.18
C GLY A 530 -3.18 -20.53 23.37
N PRO A 531 -4.24 -20.99 24.06
CA PRO A 531 -5.46 -21.46 23.42
C PRO A 531 -6.07 -20.41 22.46
N GLY A 532 -6.38 -20.83 21.23
CA GLY A 532 -6.95 -19.93 20.22
C GLY A 532 -5.91 -19.10 19.46
N GLY A 533 -4.62 -19.37 19.65
CA GLY A 533 -3.52 -18.69 18.95
C GLY A 533 -3.09 -17.38 19.59
N ALA A 534 -3.51 -17.10 20.82
CA ALA A 534 -3.10 -15.91 21.56
C ALA A 534 -1.63 -16.02 22.00
N TYR A 535 -0.72 -15.43 21.23
CA TYR A 535 0.70 -15.33 21.57
C TYR A 535 0.89 -14.36 22.75
N HIS A 536 1.79 -14.68 23.67
CA HIS A 536 2.04 -13.86 24.87
C HIS A 536 3.43 -14.10 25.47
N TYR A 537 3.94 -13.10 26.22
CA TYR A 537 5.24 -13.16 26.91
C TYR A 537 5.10 -13.54 28.39
N HIS A 538 6.06 -14.31 28.91
CA HIS A 538 6.16 -14.63 30.34
C HIS A 538 7.33 -13.97 31.08
N ALA A 539 8.39 -13.52 30.39
CA ALA A 539 9.54 -12.88 31.04
C ALA A 539 10.25 -11.82 30.20
N ASP A 540 10.42 -12.05 28.90
CA ASP A 540 11.21 -11.19 28.04
C ASP A 540 10.32 -10.48 27.02
N GLY A 541 10.09 -9.19 27.24
CA GLY A 541 9.53 -8.31 26.21
C GLY A 541 10.60 -7.49 25.49
N ASN A 542 11.86 -7.48 25.94
CA ASN A 542 12.85 -6.55 25.40
C ASN A 542 13.29 -6.93 23.97
N CYS A 543 13.04 -8.17 23.55
CA CYS A 543 13.35 -8.56 22.18
C CYS A 543 12.62 -7.73 21.11
N MET A 544 11.49 -7.09 21.44
CA MET A 544 10.78 -6.20 20.50
C MET A 544 11.63 -4.99 20.04
N HIS A 545 12.67 -4.65 20.80
CA HIS A 545 13.61 -3.53 20.55
C HIS A 545 14.91 -3.97 19.90
N TRP A 546 15.08 -5.26 19.64
CA TRP A 546 16.25 -5.79 18.97
C TRP A 546 15.97 -5.99 17.50
N HIS A 547 16.97 -5.78 16.65
CA HIS A 547 16.88 -6.05 15.21
C HIS A 547 18.12 -6.83 14.77
N PRO A 548 17.96 -7.85 13.90
CA PRO A 548 19.09 -8.63 13.42
C PRO A 548 20.01 -7.78 12.55
N GLU A 549 21.32 -7.84 12.80
CA GLU A 549 22.33 -7.28 11.90
C GLU A 549 22.50 -8.15 10.63
N GLU A 550 23.29 -7.68 9.65
CA GLU A 550 23.56 -8.43 8.41
C GLU A 550 24.12 -9.83 8.72
N GLY A 551 23.32 -10.86 8.43
CA GLY A 551 23.68 -12.26 8.63
C GLY A 551 23.24 -12.86 9.98
N GLU A 552 22.53 -12.10 10.81
CA GLU A 552 21.84 -12.58 12.00
C GLU A 552 20.35 -12.86 11.71
N THR A 553 19.74 -13.65 12.57
CA THR A 553 18.30 -13.96 12.59
C THR A 553 17.77 -13.74 14.00
N TRP A 554 16.45 -13.74 14.18
CA TRP A 554 15.86 -13.65 15.52
C TRP A 554 16.29 -14.78 16.47
N LEU A 555 16.75 -15.92 15.95
CA LEU A 555 17.34 -17.00 16.75
C LEU A 555 18.71 -16.66 17.36
N ASP A 556 19.36 -15.59 16.88
CA ASP A 556 20.63 -15.09 17.42
C ASP A 556 20.42 -14.09 18.58
N TYR A 557 19.16 -13.69 18.85
CA TYR A 557 18.82 -12.89 20.01
C TYR A 557 19.17 -13.64 21.31
N GLU A 558 19.94 -12.97 22.18
CA GLU A 558 20.27 -13.47 23.52
C GLU A 558 19.82 -12.47 24.58
N TRP A 559 19.18 -12.96 25.64
CA TRP A 559 18.84 -12.16 26.81
C TRP A 559 19.96 -12.17 27.87
N PRO A 560 20.30 -11.02 28.47
CA PRO A 560 19.92 -9.69 28.03
C PRO A 560 20.79 -9.27 26.84
N GLY A 561 20.22 -8.53 25.88
CA GLY A 561 20.89 -8.16 24.62
C GLY A 561 22.34 -7.69 24.78
N ASN A 562 23.18 -7.95 23.78
CA ASN A 562 24.65 -7.87 23.84
C ASN A 562 25.27 -6.48 24.15
N ASN A 563 24.47 -5.44 24.42
CA ASN A 563 24.91 -4.05 24.63
C ASN A 563 24.65 -3.48 26.05
N THR A 564 24.76 -4.31 27.09
CA THR A 564 24.26 -3.99 28.44
C THR A 564 25.25 -3.34 29.41
N THR A 565 26.26 -2.61 28.92
CA THR A 565 27.11 -1.83 29.84
C THR A 565 26.59 -0.40 30.03
N ASN A 566 25.86 -0.19 31.13
CA ASN A 566 25.53 1.13 31.70
C ASN A 566 24.46 1.96 30.95
N THR A 567 23.53 1.30 30.26
CA THR A 567 22.37 1.92 29.60
C THR A 567 21.09 1.32 30.20
N SER A 568 20.11 2.15 30.52
CA SER A 568 18.81 1.68 31.02
C SER A 568 18.05 0.99 29.89
N SER A 569 17.26 -0.02 30.24
CA SER A 569 16.33 -0.63 29.28
C SER A 569 15.27 0.37 28.86
N GLU A 570 14.76 0.17 27.66
CA GLU A 570 13.61 0.91 27.12
C GLU A 570 12.31 0.43 27.76
N VAL A 571 11.25 1.22 27.61
CA VAL A 571 9.89 0.82 27.99
C VAL A 571 9.48 -0.36 27.10
N ILE A 572 8.87 -1.38 27.68
CA ILE A 572 8.42 -2.59 26.98
C ILE A 572 6.90 -2.76 27.04
N GLY A 573 6.19 -2.04 27.89
CA GLY A 573 4.73 -2.18 27.93
C GLY A 573 4.02 -1.30 28.94
N ILE A 574 2.70 -1.46 28.96
CA ILE A 574 1.76 -0.74 29.82
C ILE A 574 1.02 -1.72 30.73
N ALA A 575 1.05 -1.46 32.04
CA ALA A 575 0.22 -2.19 33.00
C ALA A 575 -1.21 -1.62 33.02
N PHE A 576 -2.20 -2.43 33.43
CA PHE A 576 -3.61 -1.99 33.46
C PHE A 576 -3.91 -0.83 34.43
N ASP A 577 -2.99 -0.49 35.32
CA ASP A 577 -3.06 0.70 36.17
C ASP A 577 -2.43 1.96 35.56
N GLY A 578 -1.91 1.87 34.33
CA GLY A 578 -1.33 2.95 33.53
C GLY A 578 0.14 3.23 33.76
N TYR A 579 0.80 2.52 34.69
CA TYR A 579 2.25 2.67 34.87
C TYR A 579 3.04 1.90 33.80
N PRO A 580 4.20 2.42 33.39
CA PRO A 580 5.06 1.76 32.41
C PRO A 580 5.80 0.56 32.99
N ILE A 581 6.11 -0.39 32.11
CA ILE A 581 6.95 -1.56 32.37
C ILE A 581 8.22 -1.38 31.54
N TYR A 582 9.38 -1.46 32.17
CA TYR A 582 10.69 -1.38 31.51
C TYR A 582 11.37 -2.74 31.45
N GLY A 583 12.37 -2.88 30.58
CA GLY A 583 13.24 -4.05 30.56
C GLY A 583 14.09 -4.21 31.84
N ALA A 584 15.05 -5.14 31.81
CA ALA A 584 15.76 -5.57 33.01
C ALA A 584 16.76 -4.57 33.60
N PHE A 585 17.20 -3.54 32.87
CA PHE A 585 18.21 -2.60 33.34
C PHE A 585 17.58 -1.27 33.73
N GLY A 586 17.90 -0.78 34.94
CA GLY A 586 17.37 0.47 35.47
C GLY A 586 18.31 1.11 36.50
N ASP A 587 17.95 2.31 36.97
CA ASP A 587 18.73 3.00 38.02
C ASP A 587 18.49 2.33 39.39
N VAL A 588 19.42 1.48 39.82
CA VAL A 588 19.42 0.85 41.16
C VAL A 588 19.73 1.85 42.30
N GLY A 589 20.01 3.10 41.96
CA GLY A 589 20.10 4.23 42.87
C GLY A 589 21.36 5.08 42.67
N ASN A 590 21.20 6.39 42.83
CA ASN A 590 22.23 7.42 42.65
C ASN A 590 22.76 7.52 41.20
N GLY A 591 21.93 7.23 40.20
CA GLY A 591 22.31 7.27 38.79
C GLY A 591 23.18 6.08 38.37
N THR A 592 23.08 4.95 39.08
CA THR A 592 23.83 3.73 38.74
C THR A 592 22.89 2.79 38.01
N VAL A 593 23.15 2.55 36.73
CA VAL A 593 22.36 1.61 35.95
C VAL A 593 22.91 0.19 36.11
N ALA A 594 22.04 -0.75 36.48
CA ALA A 594 22.34 -2.16 36.58
C ALA A 594 21.08 -3.00 36.33
N GLU A 595 21.24 -4.32 36.22
CA GLU A 595 20.11 -5.25 36.20
C GLU A 595 19.31 -5.12 37.50
N MET A 596 18.03 -4.80 37.37
CA MET A 596 17.07 -4.70 38.46
C MET A 596 16.73 -6.09 38.96
N THR A 597 16.79 -6.29 40.27
CA THR A 597 16.58 -7.60 40.87
C THR A 597 15.28 -7.69 41.64
N SER A 598 14.56 -8.81 41.46
CA SER A 598 13.36 -9.09 42.24
C SER A 598 13.69 -9.30 43.72
N SER A 599 12.75 -8.91 44.58
CA SER A 599 12.81 -9.10 46.03
C SER A 599 12.08 -10.36 46.53
N TYR A 600 11.72 -11.29 45.64
CA TYR A 600 11.18 -12.58 46.03
C TYR A 600 12.23 -13.68 46.01
N ARG A 601 11.99 -14.70 46.82
CA ARG A 601 12.76 -15.95 46.79
C ARG A 601 11.88 -17.14 47.08
N LEU A 602 12.38 -18.33 46.76
CA LEU A 602 11.73 -19.58 47.15
C LEU A 602 11.70 -19.73 48.67
N LYS A 603 10.55 -20.18 49.17
CA LYS A 603 10.40 -20.64 50.55
C LYS A 603 11.28 -21.87 50.76
N PRO A 604 11.79 -22.09 51.98
CA PRO A 604 12.68 -23.22 52.25
C PRO A 604 12.06 -24.58 51.91
N GLY A 605 12.61 -25.25 50.89
CA GLY A 605 12.20 -26.59 50.46
C GLY A 605 11.23 -26.62 49.28
N GLU A 606 10.82 -25.45 48.79
CA GLU A 606 9.99 -25.31 47.59
C GLU A 606 10.86 -25.18 46.33
N THR A 607 10.24 -25.32 45.16
CA THR A 607 10.94 -25.36 43.87
C THR A 607 10.33 -24.46 42.80
N GLY A 608 9.22 -23.76 43.09
CA GLY A 608 8.42 -23.01 42.11
C GLY A 608 7.33 -23.84 41.45
N TYR A 609 7.19 -25.12 41.85
CA TYR A 609 6.22 -26.05 41.29
C TYR A 609 4.78 -25.62 41.60
N ASN A 610 4.52 -25.01 42.76
CA ASN A 610 3.19 -24.47 43.10
C ASN A 610 3.06 -22.97 42.78
N GLY A 611 3.89 -22.44 41.88
CA GLY A 611 3.82 -21.06 41.42
C GLY A 611 3.96 -20.07 42.57
N ILE A 612 3.07 -19.08 42.63
CA ILE A 612 3.05 -18.00 43.62
C ILE A 612 3.10 -18.52 45.07
N GLU A 613 2.51 -19.69 45.35
CA GLU A 613 2.48 -20.27 46.70
C GLU A 613 3.88 -20.61 47.23
N ASP A 614 4.85 -20.87 46.36
CA ASP A 614 6.21 -21.28 46.71
C ASP A 614 7.14 -20.10 47.02
N TYR A 615 6.75 -18.87 46.67
CA TYR A 615 7.59 -17.68 46.82
C TYR A 615 7.18 -16.81 48.02
N GLU A 616 8.16 -16.16 48.65
CA GLU A 616 7.97 -15.14 49.68
C GLU A 616 8.68 -13.84 49.30
N TYR A 617 8.07 -12.70 49.63
CA TYR A 617 8.70 -11.38 49.44
C TYR A 617 9.59 -11.05 50.64
N VAL A 618 10.79 -10.56 50.37
CA VAL A 618 11.75 -10.14 51.39
C VAL A 618 12.19 -8.71 51.07
N GLU A 619 11.68 -7.76 51.85
CA GLU A 619 12.02 -6.34 51.70
C GLU A 619 13.54 -6.10 51.71
N GLY A 620 14.05 -5.49 50.63
CA GLY A 620 15.46 -5.18 50.44
C GLY A 620 16.35 -6.37 50.11
N LEU A 621 15.75 -7.49 49.66
CA LEU A 621 16.49 -8.60 49.05
C LEU A 621 17.10 -8.16 47.73
N GLY A 622 16.25 -7.67 46.82
CA GLY A 622 16.62 -7.05 45.56
C GLY A 622 16.31 -5.55 45.55
N ASP A 623 16.14 -5.00 44.36
CA ASP A 623 15.92 -3.57 44.11
C ASP A 623 14.43 -3.20 44.08
N LEU A 624 13.58 -4.16 43.71
CA LEU A 624 12.15 -3.95 43.45
C LEU A 624 11.27 -4.22 44.67
N ASP A 625 10.09 -3.59 44.69
CA ASP A 625 9.10 -3.74 45.74
C ASP A 625 8.21 -4.98 45.56
N VAL A 626 7.18 -5.11 46.41
CA VAL A 626 6.28 -6.28 46.43
C VAL A 626 5.45 -6.44 45.15
N CYS A 627 5.32 -5.41 44.31
CA CYS A 627 4.65 -5.52 43.01
C CYS A 627 5.65 -5.66 41.86
N ASN A 628 6.93 -5.86 42.16
CA ASN A 628 8.03 -5.92 41.19
C ASN A 628 8.22 -4.61 40.41
N GLY A 629 8.05 -3.47 41.10
CA GLY A 629 8.35 -2.16 40.57
C GLY A 629 9.08 -1.28 41.58
N HIS A 630 9.37 -0.05 41.19
CA HIS A 630 9.92 0.96 42.10
C HIS A 630 9.61 2.37 41.60
N PHE A 631 9.90 3.37 42.44
CA PHE A 631 9.90 4.77 42.02
C PHE A 631 11.34 5.22 41.82
N GLY A 632 11.67 5.67 40.61
CA GLY A 632 13.02 6.08 40.23
C GLY A 632 13.03 6.78 38.88
N PRO A 633 14.16 7.41 38.51
CA PRO A 633 14.35 8.01 37.19
C PRO A 633 14.38 6.94 36.09
N THR A 634 13.83 7.27 34.92
CA THR A 634 13.92 6.47 33.70
C THR A 634 14.47 7.34 32.57
N PRO A 635 14.83 6.77 31.39
CA PRO A 635 15.20 7.57 30.22
C PRO A 635 14.14 8.64 29.88
N ASP A 636 12.87 8.26 29.96
CA ASP A 636 11.72 9.11 29.59
C ASP A 636 11.26 10.06 30.70
N PHE A 637 11.51 9.66 31.96
CA PHE A 637 11.13 10.42 33.16
C PHE A 637 12.33 10.65 34.08
N PRO A 638 13.24 11.59 33.77
CA PRO A 638 14.44 11.86 34.57
C PRO A 638 14.16 12.31 36.02
N ASN A 639 12.99 12.90 36.26
CA ASN A 639 12.53 13.29 37.60
C ASN A 639 11.90 12.13 38.39
N GLY A 640 11.72 11.00 37.72
CA GLY A 640 11.21 9.76 38.24
C GLY A 640 9.70 9.59 38.16
N ILE A 641 9.32 8.34 37.93
CA ILE A 641 7.95 7.83 37.94
C ILE A 641 7.96 6.47 38.63
N TYR A 642 6.81 6.02 39.14
CA TYR A 642 6.68 4.61 39.49
C TYR A 642 6.60 3.78 38.21
N HIS A 643 7.35 2.69 38.15
CA HIS A 643 7.38 1.81 36.99
C HIS A 643 7.75 0.38 37.41
N TYR A 644 7.35 -0.58 36.59
CA TYR A 644 7.67 -2.00 36.76
C TYR A 644 8.90 -2.38 35.94
N HIS A 645 9.48 -3.53 36.26
CA HIS A 645 10.58 -4.10 35.49
C HIS A 645 10.31 -5.55 35.11
N SER A 646 10.87 -5.96 33.97
CA SER A 646 11.13 -7.37 33.72
C SER A 646 12.32 -7.85 34.58
N THR A 647 12.26 -9.04 35.18
CA THR A 647 13.36 -9.55 36.02
C THR A 647 13.64 -11.03 35.83
N MET A 648 14.88 -11.38 35.50
CA MET A 648 15.32 -12.78 35.41
C MET A 648 16.02 -13.30 36.66
N VAL A 649 16.58 -12.40 37.47
CA VAL A 649 17.28 -12.75 38.71
C VAL A 649 16.71 -12.00 39.92
N ASN A 650 16.79 -12.65 41.08
CA ASN A 650 16.48 -12.02 42.36
C ASN A 650 17.76 -11.51 43.04
N GLY A 651 17.61 -10.81 44.16
CA GLY A 651 18.76 -10.27 44.91
C GLY A 651 19.73 -11.31 45.51
N GLU A 652 19.40 -12.62 45.48
CA GLU A 652 20.29 -13.73 45.86
C GLU A 652 21.03 -14.33 44.64
N GLY A 653 20.67 -13.93 43.42
CA GLY A 653 21.18 -14.47 42.16
C GLY A 653 20.48 -15.74 41.68
N ASP A 654 19.36 -16.11 42.30
CA ASP A 654 18.45 -17.18 41.84
C ASP A 654 17.39 -16.60 40.88
N MET A 655 16.45 -17.41 40.39
CA MET A 655 15.38 -16.95 39.47
C MET A 655 14.57 -15.78 40.03
N GLY A 656 14.32 -14.78 39.18
CA GLY A 656 13.79 -13.46 39.52
C GLY A 656 12.28 -13.34 39.65
N PHE A 657 11.54 -14.40 40.00
CA PHE A 657 10.09 -14.38 40.17
C PHE A 657 9.58 -13.13 40.93
N PRO A 658 8.44 -12.51 40.60
CA PRO A 658 7.77 -12.61 39.31
C PRO A 658 8.63 -11.96 38.21
N TYR A 659 8.48 -12.37 36.95
CA TYR A 659 9.31 -11.85 35.86
C TYR A 659 8.81 -10.51 35.29
N PHE A 660 7.56 -10.12 35.59
CA PHE A 660 6.98 -8.79 35.37
C PHE A 660 6.29 -8.35 36.67
N LEU A 661 5.11 -7.73 36.63
CA LEU A 661 4.34 -7.42 37.84
C LEU A 661 3.53 -8.62 38.37
N ILE A 662 3.27 -8.62 39.69
CA ILE A 662 2.34 -9.55 40.36
C ILE A 662 1.15 -8.83 41.03
N CYS A 663 1.25 -7.51 41.18
CA CYS A 663 0.18 -6.65 41.66
C CYS A 663 0.27 -5.26 41.05
N TYR A 664 -0.83 -4.51 41.08
CA TYR A 664 -0.92 -3.15 40.56
C TYR A 664 -0.72 -2.14 41.67
N ARG A 665 0.34 -1.34 41.56
CA ARG A 665 0.62 -0.21 42.44
C ARG A 665 -0.42 0.90 42.30
N GLY A 666 -0.93 1.10 41.10
CA GLY A 666 -1.99 2.06 40.82
C GLY A 666 -3.39 1.49 40.98
N VAL A 667 -4.38 2.38 40.93
CA VAL A 667 -5.79 1.99 40.87
C VAL A 667 -6.10 1.44 39.48
N VAL A 668 -6.57 0.19 39.44
CA VAL A 668 -6.96 -0.52 38.22
C VAL A 668 -8.48 -0.64 38.10
N ASP A 669 -9.00 -0.64 36.87
CA ASP A 669 -10.40 -1.00 36.63
C ASP A 669 -10.59 -2.51 36.80
N GLU A 670 -11.40 -2.91 37.78
CA GLU A 670 -11.75 -4.31 38.05
C GLU A 670 -12.32 -5.04 36.82
N ALA A 671 -12.86 -4.31 35.82
CA ALA A 671 -13.28 -4.90 34.55
C ALA A 671 -12.10 -5.50 33.75
N LEU A 672 -10.89 -4.95 33.88
CA LEU A 672 -9.68 -5.47 33.24
C LEU A 672 -9.13 -6.72 33.96
N LEU A 673 -9.40 -6.86 35.26
CA LEU A 673 -8.94 -8.01 36.06
C LEU A 673 -9.79 -9.28 35.87
N GLY A 674 -10.89 -9.19 35.12
CA GLY A 674 -11.92 -10.22 35.01
C GLY A 674 -11.70 -11.28 33.93
N GLY A 675 -10.55 -11.29 33.24
CA GLY A 675 -10.27 -12.22 32.13
C GLY A 675 -11.29 -12.09 31.00
N GLY A 676 -11.04 -11.18 30.07
CA GLY A 676 -11.86 -11.01 28.87
C GLY A 676 -12.18 -9.56 28.57
N GLY A 677 -11.24 -8.89 27.92
CA GLY A 677 -11.55 -7.77 27.03
C GLY A 677 -12.30 -8.24 25.79
N ASN A 678 -13.52 -8.79 25.96
CA ASN A 678 -14.54 -8.71 24.92
C ASN A 678 -15.93 -8.91 25.51
N GLY A 679 -16.79 -7.91 25.30
CA GLY A 679 -18.17 -7.91 25.76
C GLY A 679 -19.03 -8.92 24.99
N ASN A 680 -19.03 -10.19 25.41
CA ASN A 680 -20.16 -11.10 25.15
C ASN A 680 -20.25 -12.22 26.19
N GLY A 681 -21.45 -12.44 26.72
CA GLY A 681 -21.66 -13.11 28.00
C GLY A 681 -21.46 -14.63 28.05
N ASN A 682 -21.33 -15.09 29.30
CA ASN A 682 -21.36 -16.46 29.83
C ASN A 682 -20.10 -17.33 29.64
N GLY A 683 -19.04 -17.00 30.38
CA GLY A 683 -17.88 -17.88 30.61
C GLY A 683 -17.83 -18.58 31.98
N ASN A 684 -18.82 -18.44 32.87
CA ASN A 684 -18.76 -19.04 34.22
C ASN A 684 -19.27 -20.48 34.27
N GLY A 685 -18.72 -21.35 33.42
CA GLY A 685 -18.96 -22.79 33.42
C GLY A 685 -17.66 -23.57 33.54
N PRO A 686 -17.65 -24.76 34.15
CA PRO A 686 -16.45 -25.61 34.32
C PRO A 686 -15.86 -26.15 32.99
N CYS A 687 -16.22 -25.55 31.86
CA CYS A 687 -15.75 -25.86 30.52
C CYS A 687 -15.34 -24.60 29.72
N ALA A 688 -15.31 -23.41 30.32
CA ALA A 688 -14.83 -22.21 29.64
C ALA A 688 -13.31 -22.32 29.42
N GLY A 689 -12.84 -22.10 28.19
CA GLY A 689 -11.44 -22.32 27.78
C GLY A 689 -11.15 -23.70 27.15
N HIS A 690 -12.16 -24.52 26.85
CA HIS A 690 -11.96 -25.81 26.17
C HIS A 690 -12.52 -25.77 24.73
N GLY A 691 -11.67 -25.44 23.76
CA GLY A 691 -11.94 -25.63 22.33
C GLY A 691 -11.95 -27.12 21.94
N GLU A 692 -12.62 -27.46 20.83
CA GLU A 692 -12.91 -28.85 20.44
C GLU A 692 -11.75 -29.63 19.79
N THR A 693 -10.55 -29.05 19.66
CA THR A 693 -9.43 -29.70 18.94
C THR A 693 -8.34 -30.15 19.91
N TRP A 694 -8.33 -31.45 20.25
CA TRP A 694 -7.24 -32.09 20.99
C TRP A 694 -6.29 -32.75 19.99
N GLY A 695 -5.11 -32.15 19.79
CA GLY A 695 -4.01 -32.73 19.02
C GLY A 695 -3.32 -33.90 19.76
N PRO A 696 -2.56 -34.76 19.05
CA PRO A 696 -1.84 -35.86 19.67
C PRO A 696 -0.71 -35.33 20.58
N GLY A 697 -0.95 -35.35 21.89
CA GLY A 697 -0.01 -34.88 22.92
C GLY A 697 -0.71 -34.32 24.15
N ILE A 698 -1.96 -33.87 24.00
CA ILE A 698 -2.72 -33.26 25.08
C ILE A 698 -3.58 -34.34 25.78
N GLY A 699 -3.47 -34.44 27.11
CA GLY A 699 -4.13 -35.47 27.93
C GLY A 699 -5.66 -35.47 27.82
N PRO A 700 -6.34 -36.57 28.20
CA PRO A 700 -7.79 -36.66 28.05
C PRO A 700 -8.53 -35.64 28.92
N PRO A 701 -9.69 -35.12 28.47
CA PRO A 701 -10.41 -34.05 29.17
C PRO A 701 -10.93 -34.50 30.54
N PRO A 702 -11.18 -33.56 31.47
CA PRO A 702 -11.80 -33.83 32.76
C PRO A 702 -13.14 -34.59 32.65
N ALA A 703 -13.46 -35.38 33.66
CA ALA A 703 -14.68 -36.17 33.70
C ALA A 703 -15.93 -35.28 33.69
N GLY A 704 -16.60 -35.19 32.54
CA GLY A 704 -17.82 -34.38 32.35
C GLY A 704 -17.92 -33.69 30.99
N CYS A 705 -16.80 -33.56 30.27
CA CYS A 705 -16.74 -32.86 28.97
C CYS A 705 -16.79 -33.80 27.76
N GLY A 706 -17.00 -35.11 27.98
CA GLY A 706 -17.00 -36.13 26.94
C GLY A 706 -18.37 -36.35 26.30
N GLY A 707 -18.69 -35.61 25.23
CA GLY A 707 -19.55 -36.08 24.15
C GLY A 707 -20.89 -35.38 23.95
N GLN A 708 -21.04 -34.69 22.83
CA GLN A 708 -22.25 -34.69 22.01
C GLN A 708 -21.86 -34.84 20.53
N GLY A 709 -22.47 -35.82 19.86
CA GLY A 709 -22.11 -36.22 18.51
C GLY A 709 -22.71 -35.36 17.40
N GLN A 710 -22.16 -35.58 16.19
CA GLN A 710 -22.62 -35.10 14.89
C GLN A 710 -24.14 -34.81 14.81
N GLY A 711 -24.47 -33.53 14.58
CA GLY A 711 -25.81 -33.06 14.22
C GLY A 711 -25.69 -32.17 12.98
N GLY A 712 -26.33 -32.58 11.89
CA GLY A 712 -26.09 -32.05 10.54
C GLY A 712 -26.47 -30.59 10.28
N GLN A 713 -25.96 -30.11 9.15
CA GLN A 713 -26.36 -28.90 8.42
C GLN A 713 -27.84 -28.54 8.59
N SER A 714 -28.10 -27.28 8.96
CA SER A 714 -29.26 -26.56 8.43
C SER A 714 -28.82 -25.18 7.97
N THR A 715 -28.88 -24.98 6.65
CA THR A 715 -29.01 -23.69 5.99
C THR A 715 -30.21 -22.95 6.59
N GLU A 716 -30.01 -21.71 7.06
CA GLU A 716 -30.87 -20.52 6.91
C GLU A 716 -30.19 -19.33 7.61
N PRO A 717 -30.03 -18.16 6.97
CA PRO A 717 -29.38 -17.01 7.58
C PRO A 717 -30.32 -16.29 8.55
N VAL A 718 -29.89 -16.13 9.79
CA VAL A 718 -30.52 -15.22 10.76
C VAL A 718 -29.93 -13.83 10.55
N LEU A 719 -30.71 -12.95 9.91
CA LEU A 719 -30.44 -11.52 9.84
C LEU A 719 -30.46 -10.91 11.24
N VAL A 720 -29.29 -10.49 11.73
CA VAL A 720 -29.16 -9.52 12.83
C VAL A 720 -28.87 -8.17 12.17
N PRO A 721 -29.68 -7.13 12.40
CA PRO A 721 -29.41 -5.82 11.82
C PRO A 721 -28.20 -5.21 12.52
N THR A 722 -27.09 -5.07 11.78
CA THR A 722 -26.02 -4.15 12.14
C THR A 722 -26.58 -2.73 12.01
N LEU A 723 -26.62 -1.99 13.12
CA LEU A 723 -26.88 -0.55 13.08
C LEU A 723 -25.58 0.12 12.65
N ALA A 724 -25.40 0.29 11.34
CA ALA A 724 -24.41 1.20 10.80
C ALA A 724 -24.76 2.63 11.24
N PHE A 725 -23.88 3.24 12.03
CA PHE A 725 -23.99 4.65 12.38
C PHE A 725 -23.56 5.50 11.18
N ASP A 726 -24.54 6.01 10.43
CA ASP A 726 -24.30 6.92 9.32
C ASP A 726 -24.03 8.34 9.85
N MET A 727 -22.75 8.72 9.87
CA MET A 727 -22.26 10.06 10.24
C MET A 727 -22.87 11.19 9.39
N SER A 728 -23.40 10.90 8.20
CA SER A 728 -24.04 11.91 7.35
C SER A 728 -25.39 12.41 7.93
N VAL A 729 -26.09 11.58 8.71
CA VAL A 729 -27.36 11.93 9.36
C VAL A 729 -27.13 12.90 10.53
N VAL A 730 -26.02 12.73 11.26
CA VAL A 730 -25.61 13.64 12.35
C VAL A 730 -25.19 15.00 11.81
N LEU A 731 -24.45 15.03 10.69
CA LEU A 731 -24.07 16.25 9.98
C LEU A 731 -25.29 17.00 9.41
N MET A 732 -26.26 16.29 8.86
CA MET A 732 -27.51 16.91 8.39
C MET A 732 -28.37 17.48 9.53
N LEU A 733 -28.43 16.81 10.69
CA LEU A 733 -29.12 17.34 11.87
C LEU A 733 -28.37 18.55 12.49
N GLY A 734 -27.04 18.54 12.45
CA GLY A 734 -26.20 19.69 12.84
C GLY A 734 -26.44 20.92 11.96
N LEU A 735 -26.47 20.73 10.63
CA LEU A 735 -26.73 21.83 9.68
C LEU A 735 -28.16 22.38 9.77
N LEU A 736 -29.15 21.52 10.02
CA LEU A 736 -30.55 21.94 10.22
C LEU A 736 -30.76 22.70 11.54
N THR A 737 -30.03 22.36 12.60
CA THR A 737 -30.11 23.08 13.89
C THR A 737 -29.40 24.45 13.83
N VAL A 738 -28.28 24.55 13.13
CA VAL A 738 -27.59 25.83 12.85
C VAL A 738 -28.43 26.73 11.92
N GLY A 739 -29.08 26.15 10.92
CA GLY A 739 -30.02 26.86 10.03
C GLY A 739 -31.26 27.38 10.76
N ALA A 740 -31.86 26.57 11.63
CA ALA A 740 -33.01 26.96 12.44
C ALA A 740 -32.66 28.03 13.49
N TRP A 741 -31.42 28.03 14.01
CA TRP A 741 -30.95 29.05 14.94
C TRP A 741 -30.73 30.41 14.26
N ARG A 742 -30.24 30.42 13.00
CA ARG A 742 -30.09 31.66 12.21
C ARG A 742 -31.43 32.27 11.77
N LEU A 743 -32.47 31.47 11.54
CA LEU A 743 -33.82 31.96 11.19
C LEU A 743 -34.61 32.52 12.39
N ARG A 744 -34.19 32.25 13.63
CA ARG A 744 -34.83 32.77 14.84
C ARG A 744 -34.26 34.09 15.35
N ARG A 745 -33.19 34.60 14.73
CA ARG A 745 -32.49 35.87 15.07
C ARG A 745 -32.64 36.97 14.00
N ARG A 746 -33.57 36.85 13.05
CA ARG A 746 -33.99 37.93 12.14
C ARG A 746 -35.38 38.45 12.48
#